data_AF-A3ZPB9-F1
#
_entry.id   AF-A3ZPB9-F1
#
_cell.length_a   1.000
_cell.length_b   1.000
_cell.length_c   1.000
_cell.angle_alpha   90.00
_cell.angle_beta   90.00
_cell.angle_gamma   90.00
#
_symmetry.space_group_name_H-M   'P 1'
#
loop_
_entity.id
_entity.type
_entity.pdbx_description
1 polymer ?
#
loop_
_entity_poly.entity_id
_entity_poly.type
_entity_poly.pdbx_seq_one_letter_code
_entity_poly.pdbx_strand_id
1 'polypeptide(L)'
;MSLILRLFLAHARQQKVRLALTLTAMIAAIGVVLWVVSAYEKIASKFDDQTANFVGSYEVFVIPKELDDQLSAELLAELESDQMIAEVNPVAQFRMAIRRVGPPPEGSGPPGRGMGRMGPTVVGTSAGEPRYPLTDGQWLHEGATDEAVVSSGIAEALKVRPGDSIEIVDKEKRPFPFTVVGVVEQVDDVEFAMMRTKGGAPGGTNRGPASLAAYVPMSAVEKFTGSAPAINLIEIRLDGAAKLDQLGQRVDAVADNAELLRPEDIQAKIAGGFEAEGARKQAYFVTALSILASAFIIFTTLSMGVNERARQLAVLRAVGLRRTQVATLVLTEALALALFGWLGGLLGGWILLLALASATPQLFPDGVTLGGTSVLLTAGCSLLGAMLAAIFPIWKATRISPLEAMAPLQVAPGGFRSYGAVGLVSLVLIGINPLLVYLPSLPETLRLALVLFVGAPATIVGFILLAPLVVLVVEKLISPILATVMRLQNNLVQTQLSTNMWRSAGIAASLMLGLGLYTATQVWGWSMLSGFLPGRWTPDVIVKFDPGLPVEAVEKVRQTEGVLIDQFLSVAVEQTKLVGDPLKSRQQDSAVRQDNVCLIGLDAAAGLGGDRPLFPLDFVQGSRDEAIAKLKRGRYCIVPDTFHKFAGLNLGDKIGFIPPNDPDHPIEYEIAGIAAMPGSNWITKTTGLRRNSVRTAGLAFASEQQVRDDFVLPRREYFWLNTASGVTAEQLQERLQSLVSVSSRGGRPEGKERADGQENRRPPIAAATDGPTRRGPGAGGRRGDGPIQVSSIKEVRDGMRLRAGAAISAMGWLPLITLIVVSLGIANTIAASVRARRWEFGVLRAVGLKRLGLSRLVLSEALLIGVVASLLSLAFGVIVGWSCLGLVRYVSNAWFEGVATTLIIPWNSLWFGYVLTFVLCTIAALWPAISAGRTEPLTLLQAGRAAT
;
A
#
# COMPACT_ATOMS: atom_id res chain seq x y z
N MET A 1 14.94 27.61 44.23
CA MET A 1 14.77 26.22 43.74
C MET A 1 13.81 25.49 44.67
N SER A 2 12.62 25.10 44.20
CA SER A 2 11.59 24.50 45.07
C SER A 2 12.08 23.19 45.71
N LEU A 3 11.56 22.85 46.91
CA LEU A 3 11.86 21.59 47.61
C LEU A 3 11.72 20.37 46.69
N ILE A 4 10.71 20.39 45.82
CA ILE A 4 10.41 19.36 44.83
C ILE A 4 11.56 19.20 43.83
N LEU A 5 12.11 20.29 43.30
CA LEU A 5 13.23 20.23 42.35
C LEU A 5 14.52 19.72 42.99
N ARG A 6 14.79 20.10 44.26
CA ARG A 6 15.93 19.57 45.03
C ARG A 6 15.80 18.06 45.26
N LEU A 7 14.61 17.61 45.63
CA LEU A 7 14.32 16.19 45.79
C LEU A 7 14.51 15.45 44.47
N PHE A 8 13.94 15.94 43.36
CA PHE A 8 14.12 15.34 42.04
C PHE A 8 15.61 15.20 41.65
N LEU A 9 16.39 16.29 41.77
CA LEU A 9 17.82 16.28 41.42
C LEU A 9 18.66 15.34 42.30
N ALA A 10 18.36 15.27 43.59
CA ALA A 10 19.02 14.33 44.51
C ALA A 10 18.75 12.88 44.09
N HIS A 11 17.49 12.56 43.74
CA HIS A 11 17.11 11.22 43.28
C HIS A 11 17.75 10.87 41.94
N ALA A 12 17.75 11.79 40.97
CA ALA A 12 18.37 11.59 39.67
C ALA A 12 19.89 11.27 39.80
N ARG A 13 20.58 11.93 40.73
CA ARG A 13 21.99 11.68 41.02
C ARG A 13 22.25 10.33 41.70
N GLN A 14 21.32 9.85 42.51
CA GLN A 14 21.46 8.58 43.23
C GLN A 14 21.18 7.37 42.32
N GLN A 15 20.30 7.50 41.33
CA GLN A 15 19.87 6.40 40.45
C GLN A 15 20.29 6.60 38.98
N LYS A 16 21.55 6.95 38.73
CA LYS A 16 22.09 7.27 37.39
C LYS A 16 21.80 6.22 36.32
N VAL A 17 21.99 4.94 36.64
CA VAL A 17 21.79 3.82 35.68
C VAL A 17 20.33 3.70 35.26
N ARG A 18 19.40 3.86 36.21
CA ARG A 18 17.96 3.80 35.92
C ARG A 18 17.55 4.98 35.06
N LEU A 19 17.95 6.20 35.46
CA LEU A 19 17.66 7.41 34.70
C LEU A 19 18.16 7.30 33.25
N ALA A 20 19.39 6.80 33.06
CA ALA A 20 19.97 6.59 31.74
C ALA A 20 19.15 5.60 30.91
N LEU A 21 18.84 4.41 31.43
CA LEU A 21 18.05 3.40 30.72
C LEU A 21 16.66 3.92 30.32
N THR A 22 16.01 4.68 31.20
CA THR A 22 14.68 5.25 30.93
C THR A 22 14.74 6.35 29.89
N LEU A 23 15.76 7.20 29.94
CA LEU A 23 15.98 8.24 28.93
C LEU A 23 16.31 7.61 27.58
N THR A 24 17.17 6.60 27.51
CA THR A 24 17.49 5.92 26.25
C THR A 24 16.26 5.28 25.61
N ALA A 25 15.43 4.58 26.38
CA ALA A 25 14.19 3.99 25.87
C ALA A 25 13.23 5.08 25.35
N MET A 26 13.14 6.21 26.03
CA MET A 26 12.27 7.31 25.65
C MET A 26 12.79 8.08 24.42
N ILE A 27 14.09 8.31 24.34
CA ILE A 27 14.78 8.88 23.17
C ILE A 27 14.55 8.00 21.95
N ALA A 28 14.75 6.68 22.09
CA ALA A 28 14.50 5.73 21.00
C ALA A 28 13.03 5.76 20.56
N ALA A 29 12.09 5.80 21.50
CA ALA A 29 10.67 5.87 21.19
C ALA A 29 10.32 7.13 20.40
N ILE A 30 10.69 8.31 20.91
CA ILE A 30 10.36 9.59 20.29
C ILE A 30 11.11 9.77 18.97
N GLY A 31 12.38 9.36 18.90
CA GLY A 31 13.19 9.46 17.68
C GLY A 31 12.64 8.62 16.53
N VAL A 32 12.08 7.44 16.81
CA VAL A 32 11.39 6.63 15.79
C VAL A 32 10.13 7.34 15.29
N VAL A 33 9.33 7.94 16.18
CA VAL A 33 8.11 8.67 15.77
C VAL A 33 8.48 9.81 14.84
N LEU A 34 9.44 10.62 15.27
CA LEU A 34 9.94 11.75 14.51
C LEU A 34 10.43 11.29 13.14
N TRP A 35 11.25 10.24 13.11
CA TRP A 35 11.76 9.68 11.87
C TRP A 35 10.65 9.28 10.92
N VAL A 36 9.63 8.56 11.38
CA VAL A 36 8.52 8.15 10.52
C VAL A 36 7.70 9.35 10.05
N VAL A 37 7.25 10.20 10.98
CA VAL A 37 6.38 11.33 10.63
C VAL A 37 7.10 12.30 9.71
N SER A 38 8.36 12.62 9.96
CA SER A 38 9.15 13.53 9.11
C SER A 38 9.50 12.91 7.76
N ALA A 39 9.79 11.61 7.69
CA ALA A 39 9.96 10.93 6.41
C ALA A 39 8.67 10.99 5.57
N TYR A 40 7.51 10.79 6.20
CA TYR A 40 6.21 10.94 5.54
C TYR A 40 5.89 12.38 5.15
N GLU A 41 6.18 13.36 6.01
CA GLU A 41 6.01 14.78 5.66
C GLU A 41 6.88 15.16 4.46
N LYS A 42 8.11 14.64 4.35
CA LYS A 42 8.97 14.91 3.17
C LYS A 42 8.46 14.21 1.91
N ILE A 43 7.92 12.99 2.04
CA ILE A 43 7.23 12.32 0.93
C ILE A 43 5.96 13.11 0.54
N ALA A 44 5.22 13.64 1.51
CA ALA A 44 4.03 14.45 1.28
C ALA A 44 4.37 15.79 0.60
N SER A 45 5.40 16.49 1.07
CA SER A 45 5.84 17.76 0.49
C SER A 45 6.34 17.57 -0.95
N LYS A 46 6.88 16.40 -1.30
CA LYS A 46 7.21 16.07 -2.69
C LYS A 46 5.99 16.19 -3.60
N PHE A 47 4.79 15.81 -3.12
CA PHE A 47 3.55 15.98 -3.91
C PHE A 47 3.13 17.44 -4.05
N ASP A 48 3.38 18.27 -3.04
CA ASP A 48 3.13 19.72 -3.09
C ASP A 48 4.10 20.39 -4.09
N ASP A 49 5.40 20.10 -3.99
CA ASP A 49 6.44 20.59 -4.91
C ASP A 49 6.17 20.12 -6.35
N GLN A 50 5.72 18.87 -6.51
CA GLN A 50 5.32 18.30 -7.80
C GLN A 50 4.11 19.03 -8.42
N THR A 51 3.17 19.49 -7.60
CA THR A 51 2.00 20.24 -8.10
C THR A 51 2.45 21.58 -8.68
N ALA A 52 3.30 22.32 -7.97
CA ALA A 52 3.87 23.57 -8.46
C ALA A 52 4.67 23.37 -9.75
N ASN A 53 5.54 22.35 -9.79
CA ASN A 53 6.32 22.02 -10.98
C ASN A 53 5.45 21.58 -12.16
N PHE A 54 4.34 20.88 -11.92
CA PHE A 54 3.43 20.42 -12.98
C PHE A 54 2.63 21.56 -13.61
N VAL A 55 2.13 22.49 -12.79
CA VAL A 55 1.38 23.67 -13.23
C VAL A 55 2.27 24.60 -14.07
N GLY A 56 3.55 24.70 -13.72
CA GLY A 56 4.55 25.43 -14.50
C GLY A 56 4.33 26.95 -14.45
N SER A 57 4.55 27.63 -15.58
CA SER A 57 4.41 29.10 -15.70
C SER A 57 2.99 29.61 -15.94
N TYR A 58 1.98 28.73 -15.96
CA TYR A 58 0.56 29.06 -16.12
C TYR A 58 -0.18 28.78 -14.83
N GLU A 59 -1.21 29.56 -14.50
CA GLU A 59 -1.90 29.46 -13.21
C GLU A 59 -3.23 28.71 -13.29
N VAL A 60 -3.91 28.70 -14.43
CA VAL A 60 -5.26 28.10 -14.56
C VAL A 60 -5.38 27.38 -15.90
N PHE A 61 -6.20 26.33 -15.93
CA PHE A 61 -6.48 25.59 -17.15
C PHE A 61 -7.97 25.51 -17.43
N VAL A 62 -8.37 25.70 -18.68
CA VAL A 62 -9.72 25.40 -19.15
C VAL A 62 -9.65 24.11 -19.96
N ILE A 63 -10.48 23.15 -19.61
CA ILE A 63 -10.51 21.82 -20.22
C ILE A 63 -11.95 21.48 -20.64
N PRO A 64 -12.14 20.62 -21.65
CA PRO A 64 -13.47 20.15 -21.99
C PRO A 64 -14.07 19.21 -20.92
N LYS A 65 -15.40 19.25 -20.77
CA LYS A 65 -16.16 18.39 -19.86
C LYS A 65 -16.19 16.93 -20.33
N GLU A 66 -16.15 16.67 -21.63
CA GLU A 66 -15.97 15.33 -22.20
C GLU A 66 -14.61 15.18 -22.89
N LEU A 67 -14.09 13.96 -23.01
CA LEU A 67 -12.75 13.75 -23.58
C LEU A 67 -12.70 14.10 -25.06
N ASP A 68 -13.77 13.88 -25.82
CA ASP A 68 -13.76 14.06 -27.28
C ASP A 68 -14.21 15.46 -27.71
N ASP A 69 -14.58 16.30 -26.74
CA ASP A 69 -15.03 17.68 -26.98
C ASP A 69 -13.85 18.61 -27.28
N GLN A 70 -14.11 19.57 -28.16
CA GLN A 70 -13.21 20.68 -28.44
C GLN A 70 -13.72 21.93 -27.73
N LEU A 71 -12.78 22.77 -27.30
CA LEU A 71 -13.10 24.10 -26.76
C LEU A 71 -13.47 25.02 -27.92
N SER A 72 -14.54 25.80 -27.76
CA SER A 72 -15.04 26.67 -28.83
C SER A 72 -14.09 27.83 -29.11
N ALA A 73 -13.98 28.24 -30.37
CA ALA A 73 -13.23 29.44 -30.76
C ALA A 73 -13.83 30.71 -30.15
N GLU A 74 -15.13 30.72 -29.86
CA GLU A 74 -15.82 31.81 -29.15
C GLU A 74 -15.30 31.96 -27.72
N LEU A 75 -15.09 30.84 -27.01
CA LEU A 75 -14.50 30.85 -25.67
C LEU A 75 -13.08 31.37 -25.68
N LEU A 76 -12.27 30.99 -26.69
CA LEU A 76 -10.91 31.50 -26.84
C LEU A 76 -10.88 33.02 -27.05
N ALA A 77 -11.71 33.53 -27.98
CA ALA A 77 -11.76 34.97 -28.27
C ALA A 77 -12.23 35.81 -27.07
N GLU A 78 -13.19 35.30 -26.28
CA GLU A 78 -13.64 35.96 -25.06
C GLU A 78 -12.51 36.03 -24.02
N LEU A 79 -11.79 34.91 -23.80
CA LEU A 79 -10.66 34.86 -22.87
C LEU A 79 -9.49 35.75 -23.30
N GLU A 80 -9.18 35.81 -24.60
CA GLU A 80 -8.14 36.70 -25.15
C GLU A 80 -8.47 38.19 -24.96
N SER A 81 -9.76 38.53 -24.91
CA SER A 81 -10.23 39.91 -24.69
C SER A 81 -10.35 40.31 -23.21
N ASP A 82 -10.13 39.37 -22.28
CA ASP A 82 -10.35 39.59 -20.85
C ASP A 82 -9.17 40.35 -20.21
N GLN A 83 -9.48 41.50 -19.61
CA GLN A 83 -8.50 42.34 -18.90
C GLN A 83 -7.88 41.67 -17.67
N MET A 84 -8.46 40.57 -17.17
CA MET A 84 -7.91 39.80 -16.05
C MET A 84 -6.81 38.80 -16.47
N ILE A 85 -6.65 38.57 -17.77
CA ILE A 85 -5.74 37.55 -18.29
C ILE A 85 -4.52 38.22 -18.91
N ALA A 86 -3.33 37.89 -18.39
CA ALA A 86 -2.06 38.36 -18.92
C ALA A 86 -1.65 37.60 -20.20
N GLU A 87 -1.94 36.29 -20.25
CA GLU A 87 -1.63 35.44 -21.39
C GLU A 87 -2.65 34.31 -21.51
N VAL A 88 -3.16 34.09 -22.74
CA VAL A 88 -3.95 32.93 -23.12
C VAL A 88 -3.13 32.11 -24.11
N ASN A 89 -2.86 30.86 -23.77
CA ASN A 89 -2.19 29.92 -24.67
C ASN A 89 -3.14 28.78 -25.07
N PRO A 90 -3.67 28.78 -26.31
CA PRO A 90 -4.44 27.66 -26.84
C PRO A 90 -3.57 26.41 -27.03
N VAL A 91 -4.04 25.33 -26.42
CA VAL A 91 -3.55 23.96 -26.37
C VAL A 91 -4.07 22.98 -27.44
N ALA A 92 -3.28 22.45 -28.38
CA ALA A 92 -3.71 21.29 -29.18
C ALA A 92 -2.89 20.04 -28.84
N GLN A 93 -3.47 19.08 -28.11
CA GLN A 93 -2.75 17.89 -27.65
C GLN A 93 -3.28 16.62 -28.30
N PHE A 94 -2.38 15.80 -28.83
CA PHE A 94 -2.74 14.50 -29.38
C PHE A 94 -1.52 13.57 -29.38
N ARG A 95 -1.76 12.27 -29.49
CA ARG A 95 -0.68 11.28 -29.44
C ARG A 95 -0.30 10.81 -30.83
N MET A 96 1.00 10.84 -31.07
CA MET A 96 1.60 10.38 -32.32
C MET A 96 2.91 9.66 -32.00
N ALA A 97 3.33 8.76 -32.89
CA ALA A 97 4.61 8.08 -32.72
C ALA A 97 5.75 9.04 -33.10
N ILE A 98 6.74 9.18 -32.22
CA ILE A 98 7.93 9.99 -32.46
C ILE A 98 9.14 9.07 -32.62
N ARG A 99 9.95 9.33 -33.64
CA ARG A 99 11.18 8.58 -33.95
C ARG A 99 12.33 9.54 -34.18
N ARG A 100 13.56 9.05 -34.05
CA ARG A 100 14.77 9.78 -34.45
C ARG A 100 15.01 9.59 -35.95
N VAL A 101 15.46 10.65 -36.62
CA VAL A 101 16.01 10.59 -37.99
C VAL A 101 17.49 10.20 -37.93
N GLY A 102 17.87 9.13 -38.63
CA GLY A 102 19.25 8.66 -38.73
C GLY A 102 19.68 7.63 -37.66
N PRO A 103 20.84 6.96 -37.84
CA PRO A 103 21.36 5.98 -36.90
C PRO A 103 21.75 6.64 -35.56
N PRO A 104 21.60 5.95 -34.42
CA PRO A 104 22.00 6.48 -33.13
C PRO A 104 23.54 6.68 -33.10
N PRO A 105 24.07 7.59 -32.25
CA PRO A 105 25.49 7.90 -32.21
C PRO A 105 26.33 6.65 -31.87
N GLU A 106 27.50 6.51 -32.47
CA GLU A 106 28.41 5.40 -32.20
C GLU A 106 28.75 5.29 -30.70
N GLY A 107 28.73 4.07 -30.16
CA GLY A 107 28.95 3.80 -28.72
C GLY A 107 27.70 3.95 -27.84
N SER A 108 26.57 4.40 -28.38
CA SER A 108 25.31 4.40 -27.65
C SER A 108 24.73 2.98 -27.61
N GLY A 109 24.58 2.39 -26.41
CA GLY A 109 23.84 1.14 -26.23
C GLY A 109 22.39 1.22 -26.75
N PRO A 110 21.60 0.13 -26.75
CA PRO A 110 20.19 0.19 -27.17
C PRO A 110 19.45 1.33 -26.43
N PRO A 111 18.44 1.97 -27.06
CA PRO A 111 17.69 3.05 -26.43
C PRO A 111 17.18 2.62 -25.04
N GLY A 112 17.35 3.47 -24.04
CA GLY A 112 16.87 3.22 -22.69
C GLY A 112 15.35 3.00 -22.72
N ARG A 113 14.85 2.02 -21.96
CA ARG A 113 13.40 1.85 -21.76
C ARG A 113 12.89 3.04 -20.93
N GLY A 114 12.54 4.14 -21.59
CA GLY A 114 12.11 5.39 -20.93
C GLY A 114 10.75 5.93 -21.39
N MET A 115 10.36 5.76 -22.67
CA MET A 115 9.00 6.10 -23.09
C MET A 115 8.04 5.09 -22.46
N GLY A 116 7.25 5.52 -21.47
CA GLY A 116 6.25 4.69 -20.81
C GLY A 116 5.31 3.99 -21.80
N ARG A 117 4.48 3.05 -21.32
CA ARG A 117 3.58 2.18 -22.12
C ARG A 117 2.66 2.90 -23.14
N MET A 118 2.62 4.23 -23.08
CA MET A 118 1.63 5.13 -23.63
C MET A 118 2.15 6.03 -24.77
N GLY A 119 3.47 6.07 -25.00
CA GLY A 119 4.10 6.93 -26.03
C GLY A 119 4.06 8.42 -25.67
N PRO A 120 4.87 9.26 -26.35
CA PRO A 120 4.91 10.70 -26.13
C PRO A 120 3.66 11.41 -26.69
N THR A 121 3.33 12.57 -26.12
CA THR A 121 2.27 13.46 -26.63
C THR A 121 2.89 14.54 -27.51
N VAL A 122 2.28 14.83 -28.65
CA VAL A 122 2.63 16.00 -29.46
C VAL A 122 1.72 17.15 -29.02
N VAL A 123 2.33 18.31 -28.76
CA VAL A 123 1.65 19.47 -28.21
C VAL A 123 1.82 20.65 -29.16
N GLY A 124 0.73 21.06 -29.79
CA GLY A 124 0.62 22.29 -30.57
C GLY A 124 0.61 23.51 -29.65
N THR A 125 1.69 24.28 -29.73
CA THR A 125 2.05 25.53 -29.04
C THR A 125 1.73 26.85 -29.74
N SER A 126 1.09 27.85 -29.15
CA SER A 126 1.31 29.26 -29.57
C SER A 126 2.04 30.10 -28.51
N ALA A 127 2.48 29.50 -27.40
CA ALA A 127 3.20 30.18 -26.34
C ALA A 127 4.56 30.73 -26.81
N GLY A 128 4.80 32.02 -26.53
CA GLY A 128 6.11 32.67 -26.76
C GLY A 128 7.20 32.22 -25.78
N GLU A 129 6.80 31.63 -24.65
CA GLU A 129 7.71 31.14 -23.60
C GLU A 129 7.45 29.67 -23.26
N PRO A 130 8.46 28.92 -22.80
CA PRO A 130 8.27 27.55 -22.37
C PRO A 130 7.45 27.46 -21.07
N ARG A 131 6.55 26.48 -20.98
CA ARG A 131 5.85 26.13 -19.73
C ARG A 131 6.83 25.67 -18.64
N TYR A 132 7.76 24.80 -19.02
CA TYR A 132 8.72 24.16 -18.12
C TYR A 132 10.13 24.70 -18.41
N PRO A 133 11.02 24.79 -17.40
CA PRO A 133 12.38 25.30 -17.60
C PRO A 133 13.11 24.58 -18.74
N LEU A 134 13.81 25.34 -19.60
CA LEU A 134 14.70 24.78 -20.61
C LEU A 134 15.94 24.21 -19.91
N THR A 135 16.20 22.92 -20.15
CA THR A 135 17.42 22.24 -19.69
C THR A 135 18.55 22.37 -20.69
N ASP A 136 18.23 22.48 -21.99
CA ASP A 136 19.21 22.66 -23.08
C ASP A 136 18.55 23.32 -24.30
N GLY A 137 19.32 24.06 -25.11
CA GLY A 137 18.84 24.74 -26.33
C GLY A 137 17.92 25.94 -26.09
N GLN A 138 16.99 26.18 -27.04
CA GLN A 138 16.10 27.34 -27.08
C GLN A 138 14.63 26.93 -27.24
N TRP A 139 13.69 27.84 -26.94
CA TRP A 139 12.26 27.63 -27.20
C TRP A 139 11.94 27.78 -28.70
N LEU A 140 10.69 27.47 -29.08
CA LEU A 140 10.22 27.58 -30.46
C LEU A 140 10.30 29.03 -30.97
N HIS A 141 10.81 29.23 -32.18
CA HIS A 141 10.83 30.57 -32.78
C HIS A 141 9.44 30.98 -33.28
N GLU A 142 9.13 32.26 -33.16
CA GLU A 142 7.89 32.84 -33.68
C GLU A 142 7.83 32.68 -35.21
N GLY A 143 6.78 32.03 -35.71
CA GLY A 143 6.62 31.73 -37.15
C GLY A 143 7.39 30.51 -37.66
N ALA A 144 8.11 29.77 -36.80
CA ALA A 144 8.70 28.49 -37.18
C ALA A 144 7.61 27.47 -37.56
N THR A 145 7.91 26.58 -38.50
CA THR A 145 6.94 25.55 -38.94
C THR A 145 7.48 24.12 -38.94
N ASP A 146 8.78 23.93 -38.73
CA ASP A 146 9.48 22.64 -38.76
C ASP A 146 10.43 22.46 -37.54
N GLU A 147 10.18 23.19 -36.45
CA GLU A 147 10.93 23.11 -35.20
C GLU A 147 10.14 22.32 -34.14
N ALA A 148 10.86 21.65 -33.24
CA ALA A 148 10.29 20.98 -32.09
C ALA A 148 11.13 21.20 -30.83
N VAL A 149 10.47 21.31 -29.68
CA VAL A 149 11.11 21.26 -28.37
C VAL A 149 10.64 20.00 -27.66
N VAL A 150 11.55 19.19 -27.13
CA VAL A 150 11.20 17.90 -26.52
C VAL A 150 11.40 17.92 -25.01
N SER A 151 10.61 17.15 -24.29
CA SER A 151 10.86 16.87 -22.87
C SER A 151 12.16 16.07 -22.67
N SER A 152 12.83 16.25 -21.53
CA SER A 152 14.09 15.56 -21.18
C SER A 152 14.00 14.04 -21.28
N GLY A 153 12.86 13.41 -20.94
CA GLY A 153 12.69 11.96 -21.09
C GLY A 153 12.48 11.51 -22.53
N ILE A 154 11.92 12.33 -23.43
CA ILE A 154 11.94 12.05 -24.88
C ILE A 154 13.38 12.17 -25.40
N ALA A 155 14.10 13.22 -24.98
CA ALA A 155 15.49 13.44 -25.36
C ALA A 155 16.38 12.25 -24.95
N GLU A 156 16.23 11.74 -23.73
CA GLU A 156 16.96 10.58 -23.24
C GLU A 156 16.55 9.28 -23.95
N ALA A 157 15.25 9.06 -24.15
CA ALA A 157 14.73 7.84 -24.77
C ALA A 157 15.14 7.71 -26.25
N LEU A 158 15.10 8.81 -27.00
CA LEU A 158 15.52 8.86 -28.41
C LEU A 158 17.00 9.22 -28.58
N LYS A 159 17.69 9.57 -27.49
CA LYS A 159 19.08 10.05 -27.46
C LYS A 159 19.32 11.24 -28.38
N VAL A 160 18.39 12.17 -28.42
CA VAL A 160 18.44 13.37 -29.27
C VAL A 160 18.91 14.58 -28.48
N ARG A 161 19.59 15.51 -29.15
CA ARG A 161 20.04 16.81 -28.61
C ARG A 161 19.53 17.95 -29.48
N PRO A 162 19.58 19.21 -29.00
CA PRO A 162 19.35 20.36 -29.87
C PRO A 162 20.24 20.28 -31.13
N GLY A 163 19.64 20.42 -32.31
CA GLY A 163 20.26 20.24 -33.62
C GLY A 163 19.99 18.88 -34.29
N ASP A 164 19.53 17.86 -33.55
CA ASP A 164 19.10 16.59 -34.14
C ASP A 164 17.68 16.70 -34.73
N SER A 165 17.32 15.81 -35.67
CA SER A 165 15.96 15.73 -36.22
C SER A 165 15.15 14.55 -35.67
N ILE A 166 13.87 14.80 -35.39
CA ILE A 166 12.87 13.80 -35.03
C ILE A 166 11.78 13.73 -36.11
N GLU A 167 11.13 12.59 -36.23
CA GLU A 167 9.98 12.36 -37.11
C GLU A 167 8.74 12.11 -36.27
N ILE A 168 7.69 12.90 -36.52
CA ILE A 168 6.34 12.64 -36.04
C ILE A 168 5.63 11.82 -37.10
N VAL A 169 5.07 10.68 -36.72
CA VAL A 169 4.43 9.73 -37.64
C VAL A 169 2.93 9.76 -37.43
N ASP A 170 2.19 10.03 -38.51
CA ASP A 170 0.72 10.06 -38.48
C ASP A 170 0.07 8.66 -38.47
N LYS A 171 -1.27 8.62 -38.40
CA LYS A 171 -2.05 7.38 -38.39
C LYS A 171 -1.85 6.55 -39.67
N GLU A 172 -1.49 7.19 -40.77
CA GLU A 172 -1.23 6.60 -42.09
C GLU A 172 0.25 6.22 -42.29
N LYS A 173 1.06 6.37 -41.23
CA LYS A 173 2.51 6.10 -41.20
C LYS A 173 3.35 7.04 -42.09
N ARG A 174 2.84 8.23 -42.42
CA ARG A 174 3.62 9.27 -43.08
C ARG A 174 4.51 9.97 -42.06
N PRO A 175 5.83 10.07 -42.32
CA PRO A 175 6.76 10.77 -41.44
C PRO A 175 6.78 12.27 -41.74
N PHE A 176 6.74 13.08 -40.67
CA PHE A 176 6.90 14.53 -40.72
C PHE A 176 8.14 14.92 -39.92
N PRO A 177 9.21 15.41 -40.56
CA PRO A 177 10.45 15.73 -39.88
C PRO A 177 10.37 17.07 -39.16
N PHE A 178 10.96 17.14 -37.97
CA PHE A 178 11.12 18.33 -37.15
C PHE A 178 12.56 18.41 -36.62
N THR A 179 13.10 19.61 -36.54
CA THR A 179 14.42 19.85 -35.92
C THR A 179 14.23 20.14 -34.44
N VAL A 180 14.91 19.39 -33.58
CA VAL A 180 14.90 19.63 -32.13
C VAL A 180 15.71 20.88 -31.84
N VAL A 181 15.09 21.96 -31.37
CA VAL A 181 15.77 23.23 -31.06
C VAL A 181 16.02 23.43 -29.57
N GLY A 182 15.32 22.66 -28.72
CA GLY A 182 15.48 22.71 -27.27
C GLY A 182 14.98 21.48 -26.55
N VAL A 183 15.34 21.39 -25.27
CA VAL A 183 14.91 20.37 -24.32
C VAL A 183 14.35 21.04 -23.09
N VAL A 184 13.13 20.71 -22.70
CA VAL A 184 12.49 21.18 -21.46
C VAL A 184 12.52 20.11 -20.37
N GLU A 185 12.56 20.54 -19.12
CA GLU A 185 12.48 19.65 -17.96
C GLU A 185 11.15 18.88 -17.96
N GLN A 186 11.25 17.56 -17.79
CA GLN A 186 10.09 16.68 -17.67
C GLN A 186 9.65 16.57 -16.21
N VAL A 187 8.33 16.67 -15.99
CA VAL A 187 7.72 16.36 -14.69
C VAL A 187 7.33 14.89 -14.65
N ASP A 188 8.17 14.06 -14.02
CA ASP A 188 8.15 12.59 -14.16
C ASP A 188 6.96 11.85 -13.50
N ASP A 189 6.25 12.48 -12.55
CA ASP A 189 5.34 11.75 -11.64
C ASP A 189 3.86 12.22 -11.63
N VAL A 190 3.55 13.39 -12.17
CA VAL A 190 2.20 13.99 -12.00
C VAL A 190 1.19 13.54 -13.06
N GLU A 191 1.66 13.21 -14.27
CA GLU A 191 0.80 12.67 -15.34
C GLU A 191 0.04 11.42 -14.85
N PHE A 192 0.71 10.55 -14.10
CA PHE A 192 0.11 9.31 -13.58
C PHE A 192 -0.95 9.54 -12.49
N ALA A 193 -0.81 10.62 -11.69
CA ALA A 193 -1.79 11.02 -10.68
C ALA A 193 -3.03 11.68 -11.31
N MET A 194 -2.82 12.53 -12.33
CA MET A 194 -3.86 13.24 -13.09
C MET A 194 -4.66 12.34 -14.04
N MET A 195 -4.06 11.23 -14.52
CA MET A 195 -4.69 10.21 -15.37
C MET A 195 -5.87 9.46 -14.74
N ARG A 196 -6.14 9.64 -13.44
CA ARG A 196 -7.19 8.88 -12.73
C ARG A 196 -8.59 9.51 -12.77
N THR A 197 -8.81 10.60 -13.51
CA THR A 197 -10.16 11.14 -13.77
C THR A 197 -11.00 10.24 -14.71
N LYS A 198 -12.33 10.45 -14.73
CA LYS A 198 -13.31 9.71 -15.55
C LYS A 198 -12.89 9.66 -17.03
N GLY A 199 -12.97 8.47 -17.64
CA GLY A 199 -12.86 8.29 -19.11
C GLY A 199 -11.55 7.66 -19.58
N GLY A 200 -11.36 6.36 -19.33
CA GLY A 200 -10.17 5.65 -19.80
C GLY A 200 -10.09 5.57 -21.31
N ALA A 201 -9.36 6.49 -21.94
CA ALA A 201 -8.76 6.28 -23.26
C ALA A 201 -7.37 5.63 -23.08
N PRO A 202 -6.99 4.64 -23.90
CA PRO A 202 -5.58 4.27 -24.08
C PRO A 202 -4.88 5.43 -24.80
N GLY A 203 -4.45 6.39 -23.99
CA GLY A 203 -3.75 7.59 -24.42
C GLY A 203 -4.63 8.77 -24.76
N GLY A 204 -4.25 9.94 -24.25
CA GLY A 204 -4.98 11.18 -24.46
C GLY A 204 -4.97 12.02 -23.19
N THR A 205 -4.07 13.00 -23.16
CA THR A 205 -4.31 14.22 -22.42
C THR A 205 -5.44 14.97 -23.13
N ASN A 206 -6.65 14.92 -22.57
CA ASN A 206 -7.76 15.83 -22.94
C ASN A 206 -8.30 16.57 -21.71
N ARG A 207 -7.64 16.44 -20.54
CA ARG A 207 -8.11 17.04 -19.28
C ARG A 207 -7.00 17.71 -18.47
N GLY A 208 -5.81 17.92 -19.04
CA GLY A 208 -4.71 18.63 -18.39
C GLY A 208 -3.42 18.65 -19.21
N PRO A 209 -2.40 19.42 -18.77
CA PRO A 209 -1.07 19.53 -19.38
C PRO A 209 -0.37 18.20 -19.64
N ALA A 210 0.35 18.08 -20.75
CA ALA A 210 1.21 16.93 -21.04
C ALA A 210 2.61 17.11 -20.42
N SER A 211 3.12 16.11 -19.69
CA SER A 211 4.47 16.16 -19.12
C SER A 211 5.53 15.48 -19.99
N LEU A 212 5.21 14.32 -20.61
CA LEU A 212 6.03 13.70 -21.65
C LEU A 212 5.63 14.20 -23.05
N ALA A 213 6.03 15.44 -23.36
CA ALA A 213 5.61 16.16 -24.56
C ALA A 213 6.74 16.44 -25.56
N ALA A 214 6.40 16.45 -26.85
CA ALA A 214 7.12 17.14 -27.90
C ALA A 214 6.28 18.33 -28.37
N TYR A 215 6.77 19.53 -28.10
CA TYR A 215 6.12 20.79 -28.44
C TYR A 215 6.47 21.18 -29.88
N VAL A 216 5.45 21.50 -30.66
CA VAL A 216 5.56 21.99 -32.04
C VAL A 216 4.73 23.25 -32.20
N PRO A 217 5.06 24.14 -33.16
CA PRO A 217 4.24 25.32 -33.45
C PRO A 217 2.79 24.94 -33.79
N MET A 218 1.82 25.73 -33.34
CA MET A 218 0.39 25.49 -33.60
C MET A 218 0.08 25.40 -35.10
N SER A 219 0.77 26.21 -35.91
CA SER A 219 0.69 26.19 -37.38
C SER A 219 1.18 24.88 -38.01
N ALA A 220 2.04 24.13 -37.33
CA ALA A 220 2.54 22.84 -37.82
C ALA A 220 1.55 21.70 -37.59
N VAL A 221 0.58 21.86 -36.68
CA VAL A 221 -0.41 20.81 -36.34
C VAL A 221 -1.23 20.38 -37.54
N GLU A 222 -1.68 21.32 -38.37
CA GLU A 222 -2.48 21.04 -39.56
C GLU A 222 -1.70 20.19 -40.58
N LYS A 223 -0.38 20.39 -40.69
CA LYS A 223 0.47 19.68 -41.66
C LYS A 223 0.41 18.16 -41.50
N PHE A 224 0.33 17.66 -40.26
CA PHE A 224 0.40 16.23 -39.97
C PHE A 224 -0.90 15.64 -39.40
N THR A 225 -1.87 16.47 -39.01
CA THR A 225 -3.23 16.02 -38.65
C THR A 225 -4.21 16.09 -39.83
N GLY A 226 -3.94 16.91 -40.85
CA GLY A 226 -4.80 17.09 -42.02
C GLY A 226 -6.11 17.83 -41.72
N SER A 227 -6.22 18.50 -40.57
CA SER A 227 -7.39 19.27 -40.14
C SER A 227 -6.94 20.45 -39.28
N ALA A 228 -7.80 21.45 -39.14
CA ALA A 228 -7.53 22.58 -38.26
C ALA A 228 -7.22 22.10 -36.83
N PRO A 229 -6.32 22.77 -36.09
CA PRO A 229 -5.93 22.35 -34.74
C PRO A 229 -7.16 22.30 -33.81
N ALA A 230 -7.47 21.11 -33.32
CA ALA A 230 -8.52 20.92 -32.33
C ALA A 230 -8.04 21.38 -30.95
N ILE A 231 -8.50 22.54 -30.49
CA ILE A 231 -8.13 23.08 -29.18
C ILE A 231 -8.85 22.26 -28.10
N ASN A 232 -8.06 21.62 -27.23
CA ASN A 232 -8.54 20.75 -26.16
C ASN A 232 -7.98 21.11 -24.78
N LEU A 233 -7.20 22.18 -24.70
CA LEU A 233 -6.71 22.79 -23.47
C LEU A 233 -6.56 24.29 -23.70
N ILE A 234 -6.87 25.13 -22.73
CA ILE A 234 -6.45 26.54 -22.73
C ILE A 234 -5.69 26.78 -21.44
N GLU A 235 -4.51 27.37 -21.56
CA GLU A 235 -3.60 27.63 -20.46
C GLU A 235 -3.60 29.14 -20.21
N ILE A 236 -3.85 29.55 -18.95
CA ILE A 236 -4.11 30.95 -18.61
C ILE A 236 -3.09 31.43 -17.57
N ARG A 237 -2.47 32.58 -17.84
CA ARG A 237 -1.65 33.34 -16.89
C ARG A 237 -2.44 34.58 -16.47
N LEU A 238 -2.63 34.81 -15.17
CA LEU A 238 -3.44 35.91 -14.65
C LEU A 238 -2.59 37.16 -14.38
N ASP A 239 -3.20 38.34 -14.52
CA ASP A 239 -2.58 39.62 -14.11
C ASP A 239 -3.03 39.98 -12.68
N GLY A 240 -2.31 39.47 -11.69
CA GLY A 240 -2.54 39.76 -10.26
C GLY A 240 -3.48 38.78 -9.52
N ALA A 241 -3.53 38.92 -8.19
CA ALA A 241 -4.18 37.96 -7.29
C ALA A 241 -5.65 38.33 -6.96
N ALA A 242 -6.60 38.17 -7.91
CA ALA A 242 -8.07 38.13 -7.67
C ALA A 242 -8.85 38.05 -9.01
N LYS A 243 -9.90 37.24 -9.25
CA LYS A 243 -10.71 36.27 -8.49
C LYS A 243 -11.01 35.07 -9.41
N LEU A 244 -10.39 33.92 -9.16
CA LEU A 244 -10.64 32.66 -9.89
C LEU A 244 -12.12 32.29 -9.99
N ASP A 245 -12.93 32.65 -8.99
CA ASP A 245 -14.37 32.41 -8.99
C ASP A 245 -15.13 33.22 -10.05
N GLN A 246 -14.67 34.43 -10.38
CA GLN A 246 -15.28 35.25 -11.43
C GLN A 246 -14.94 34.72 -12.83
N LEU A 247 -13.69 34.26 -13.01
CA LEU A 247 -13.28 33.58 -14.24
C LEU A 247 -14.06 32.27 -14.44
N GLY A 248 -14.26 31.49 -13.37
CA GLY A 248 -15.06 30.26 -13.42
C GLY A 248 -16.51 30.52 -13.85
N GLN A 249 -17.16 31.51 -13.26
CA GLN A 249 -18.54 31.90 -13.65
C GLN A 249 -18.64 32.36 -15.10
N ARG A 250 -17.60 33.00 -15.64
CA ARG A 250 -17.55 33.42 -17.05
C ARG A 250 -17.37 32.23 -18.00
N VAL A 251 -16.45 31.32 -17.69
CA VAL A 251 -16.24 30.08 -18.47
C VAL A 251 -17.52 29.25 -18.50
N ASP A 252 -18.20 29.09 -17.36
CA ASP A 252 -19.48 28.40 -17.27
C ASP A 252 -20.61 29.10 -18.05
N ALA A 253 -20.56 30.43 -18.22
CA ALA A 253 -21.57 31.20 -18.94
C ALA A 253 -21.37 31.18 -20.47
N VAL A 254 -20.13 31.02 -20.94
CA VAL A 254 -19.77 31.07 -22.37
C VAL A 254 -19.75 29.68 -22.99
N ALA A 255 -19.34 28.66 -22.23
CA ALA A 255 -19.18 27.31 -22.75
C ALA A 255 -19.75 26.26 -21.80
N ASP A 256 -20.91 25.69 -22.17
CA ASP A 256 -21.54 24.59 -21.44
C ASP A 256 -20.67 23.32 -21.40
N ASN A 257 -19.73 23.16 -22.34
CA ASN A 257 -18.83 22.02 -22.45
C ASN A 257 -17.40 22.26 -21.90
N ALA A 258 -17.14 23.40 -21.23
CA ALA A 258 -15.83 23.70 -20.63
C ALA A 258 -15.86 23.68 -19.10
N GLU A 259 -14.75 23.29 -18.46
CA GLU A 259 -14.56 23.28 -17.01
C GLU A 259 -13.25 23.99 -16.67
N LEU A 260 -13.29 24.86 -15.66
CA LEU A 260 -12.10 25.52 -15.12
C LEU A 260 -11.41 24.60 -14.10
N LEU A 261 -10.17 24.23 -14.37
CA LEU A 261 -9.32 23.45 -13.49
C LEU A 261 -8.39 24.39 -12.71
N ARG A 262 -8.66 24.55 -11.41
CA ARG A 262 -7.89 25.43 -10.52
C ARG A 262 -6.64 24.71 -9.98
N PRO A 263 -5.58 25.44 -9.59
CA PRO A 263 -4.45 24.85 -8.87
C PRO A 263 -4.86 24.04 -7.64
N GLU A 264 -5.86 24.53 -6.90
CA GLU A 264 -6.41 23.86 -5.72
C GLU A 264 -7.08 22.52 -6.08
N ASP A 265 -7.76 22.45 -7.22
CA ASP A 265 -8.39 21.20 -7.70
C ASP A 265 -7.33 20.20 -8.16
N ILE A 266 -6.25 20.69 -8.77
CA ILE A 266 -5.10 19.87 -9.15
C ILE A 266 -4.40 19.34 -7.90
N GLN A 267 -4.14 20.20 -6.92
CA GLN A 267 -3.54 19.82 -5.65
C GLN A 267 -4.44 18.84 -4.89
N ALA A 268 -5.76 19.07 -4.84
CA ALA A 268 -6.71 18.16 -4.20
C ALA A 268 -6.79 16.81 -4.92
N LYS A 269 -6.66 16.77 -6.26
CA LYS A 269 -6.64 15.51 -7.04
C LYS A 269 -5.30 14.76 -6.90
N ILE A 270 -4.18 15.47 -6.84
CA ILE A 270 -2.84 14.90 -6.62
C ILE A 270 -2.71 14.40 -5.17
N ALA A 271 -3.09 15.24 -4.19
CA ALA A 271 -3.08 14.91 -2.77
C ALA A 271 -4.12 13.84 -2.40
N GLY A 272 -5.27 13.82 -3.09
CA GLY A 272 -6.28 12.76 -3.00
C GLY A 272 -5.89 11.47 -3.73
N GLY A 273 -4.76 11.45 -4.43
CA GLY A 273 -4.20 10.26 -5.04
C GLY A 273 -3.96 9.15 -4.01
N PHE A 274 -4.23 7.90 -4.41
CA PHE A 274 -4.17 6.70 -3.55
C PHE A 274 -2.87 6.58 -2.72
N GLU A 275 -1.74 7.06 -3.26
CA GLU A 275 -0.44 7.01 -2.59
C GLU A 275 -0.26 8.11 -1.55
N ALA A 276 -0.66 9.35 -1.83
CA ALA A 276 -0.52 10.49 -0.92
C ALA A 276 -1.51 10.41 0.26
N GLU A 277 -2.79 10.18 -0.02
CA GLU A 277 -3.84 9.99 0.99
C GLU A 277 -3.56 8.74 1.85
N GLY A 278 -3.10 7.66 1.22
CA GLY A 278 -2.68 6.43 1.89
C GLY A 278 -1.47 6.64 2.81
N ALA A 279 -0.44 7.35 2.31
CA ALA A 279 0.76 7.70 3.08
C ALA A 279 0.42 8.60 4.28
N ARG A 280 -0.45 9.60 4.11
CA ARG A 280 -0.89 10.50 5.20
C ARG A 280 -1.69 9.76 6.26
N LYS A 281 -2.65 8.92 5.87
CA LYS A 281 -3.41 8.07 6.80
C LYS A 281 -2.48 7.08 7.53
N GLN A 282 -1.49 6.53 6.85
CA GLN A 282 -0.47 5.67 7.44
C GLN A 282 0.39 6.45 8.44
N ALA A 283 0.79 7.69 8.14
CA ALA A 283 1.55 8.56 9.05
C ALA A 283 0.77 8.84 10.34
N TYR A 284 -0.51 9.21 10.25
CA TYR A 284 -1.36 9.40 11.43
C TYR A 284 -1.52 8.13 12.26
N PHE A 285 -1.69 6.98 11.60
CA PHE A 285 -1.73 5.69 12.27
C PHE A 285 -0.44 5.40 13.02
N VAL A 286 0.73 5.62 12.41
CA VAL A 286 2.03 5.40 13.09
C VAL A 286 2.23 6.35 14.26
N THR A 287 1.86 7.63 14.12
CA THR A 287 1.88 8.58 15.22
C THR A 287 1.06 8.04 16.39
N ALA A 288 -0.18 7.63 16.14
CA ALA A 288 -1.06 7.09 17.17
C ALA A 288 -0.45 5.87 17.86
N LEU A 289 0.11 4.92 17.09
CA LEU A 289 0.80 3.74 17.63
C LEU A 289 1.99 4.11 18.50
N SER A 290 2.73 5.13 18.08
CA SER A 290 3.93 5.53 18.78
C SER A 290 3.64 6.30 20.07
N ILE A 291 2.57 7.10 20.10
CA ILE A 291 2.03 7.69 21.33
C ILE A 291 1.68 6.57 22.31
N LEU A 292 0.94 5.56 21.85
CA LEU A 292 0.52 4.44 22.70
C LEU A 292 1.73 3.67 23.23
N ALA A 293 2.71 3.34 22.38
CA ALA A 293 3.93 2.65 22.81
C ALA A 293 4.75 3.48 23.81
N SER A 294 4.94 4.77 23.53
CA SER A 294 5.68 5.68 24.42
C SER A 294 4.97 5.85 25.76
N ALA A 295 3.66 6.10 25.75
CA ALA A 295 2.85 6.18 26.96
C ALA A 295 2.94 4.89 27.79
N PHE A 296 2.95 3.72 27.15
CA PHE A 296 3.09 2.45 27.84
C PHE A 296 4.50 2.25 28.45
N ILE A 297 5.56 2.62 27.73
CA ILE A 297 6.95 2.58 28.24
C ILE A 297 7.11 3.53 29.44
N ILE A 298 6.58 4.75 29.34
CA ILE A 298 6.58 5.72 30.44
C ILE A 298 5.78 5.17 31.62
N PHE A 299 4.58 4.62 31.36
CA PHE A 299 3.71 4.07 32.40
C PHE A 299 4.40 2.95 33.17
N THR A 300 4.94 1.95 32.46
CA THR A 300 5.64 0.82 33.09
C THR A 300 6.84 1.29 33.90
N THR A 301 7.60 2.23 33.35
CA THR A 301 8.77 2.83 33.98
C THR A 301 8.43 3.61 35.25
N LEU A 302 7.46 4.54 35.17
CA LEU A 302 7.03 5.37 36.29
C LEU A 302 6.32 4.53 37.34
N SER A 303 5.46 3.61 36.95
CA SER A 303 4.73 2.72 37.86
C SER A 303 5.71 1.85 38.66
N MET A 304 6.66 1.20 37.99
CA MET A 304 7.74 0.47 38.66
C MET A 304 8.56 1.39 39.56
N GLY A 305 8.87 2.58 39.04
CA GLY A 305 9.67 3.56 39.74
C GLY A 305 9.08 4.08 41.04
N VAL A 306 7.78 4.34 41.04
CA VAL A 306 6.99 4.71 42.21
C VAL A 306 6.90 3.52 43.16
N ASN A 307 6.74 2.29 42.65
CA ASN A 307 6.63 1.10 43.48
C ASN A 307 7.93 0.81 44.24
N GLU A 308 9.09 0.93 43.59
CA GLU A 308 10.42 0.82 44.22
C GLU A 308 10.63 1.85 45.34
N ARG A 309 10.05 3.05 45.18
CA ARG A 309 10.20 4.17 46.12
C ARG A 309 8.98 4.36 47.03
N ALA A 310 8.04 3.41 47.03
CA ALA A 310 6.78 3.54 47.77
C ALA A 310 7.03 3.83 49.26
N ARG A 311 8.01 3.13 49.87
CA ARG A 311 8.45 3.37 51.26
C ARG A 311 9.05 4.76 51.45
N GLN A 312 9.88 5.24 50.54
CA GLN A 312 10.48 6.57 50.63
C GLN A 312 9.43 7.68 50.54
N LEU A 313 8.48 7.56 49.59
CA LEU A 313 7.36 8.48 49.45
C LEU A 313 6.44 8.44 50.67
N ALA A 314 6.23 7.26 51.25
CA ALA A 314 5.53 7.07 52.51
C ALA A 314 6.23 7.73 53.71
N VAL A 315 7.55 7.58 53.84
CA VAL A 315 8.36 8.26 54.88
C VAL A 315 8.25 9.77 54.74
N LEU A 316 8.42 10.30 53.52
CA LEU A 316 8.30 11.74 53.28
C LEU A 316 6.89 12.25 53.67
N ARG A 317 5.85 11.48 53.37
CA ARG A 317 4.48 11.79 53.80
C ARG A 317 4.28 11.70 55.32
N ALA A 318 4.99 10.80 56.00
CA ALA A 318 4.99 10.74 57.47
C ALA A 318 5.68 11.96 58.10
N VAL A 319 6.73 12.48 57.45
CA VAL A 319 7.48 13.68 57.88
C VAL A 319 6.73 14.99 57.57
N GLY A 320 5.71 14.96 56.70
CA GLY A 320 4.80 16.10 56.50
C GLY A 320 4.51 16.47 55.03
N LEU A 321 5.00 15.71 54.05
CA LEU A 321 4.70 15.97 52.64
C LEU A 321 3.22 15.73 52.31
N ARG A 322 2.54 16.71 51.69
CA ARG A 322 1.12 16.60 51.29
C ARG A 322 0.95 15.66 50.08
N ARG A 323 -0.24 15.08 49.90
CA ARG A 323 -0.58 14.24 48.73
C ARG A 323 -0.35 14.99 47.40
N THR A 324 -0.69 16.28 47.36
CA THR A 324 -0.46 17.13 46.18
C THR A 324 1.04 17.33 45.91
N GLN A 325 1.87 17.49 46.94
CA GLN A 325 3.33 17.62 46.77
C GLN A 325 3.97 16.32 46.25
N VAL A 326 3.47 15.16 46.68
CA VAL A 326 3.88 13.85 46.11
C VAL A 326 3.43 13.72 44.66
N ALA A 327 2.19 14.10 44.35
CA ALA A 327 1.68 14.10 42.98
C ALA A 327 2.51 15.02 42.07
N THR A 328 2.81 16.25 42.53
CA THR A 328 3.67 17.20 41.80
C THR A 328 5.08 16.66 41.63
N LEU A 329 5.66 15.99 42.64
CA LEU A 329 6.98 15.37 42.52
C LEU A 329 7.01 14.33 41.39
N VAL A 330 6.07 13.38 41.39
CA VAL A 330 5.99 12.34 40.36
C VAL A 330 5.68 12.94 38.98
N LEU A 331 4.79 13.94 38.92
CA LEU A 331 4.47 14.65 37.68
C LEU A 331 5.69 15.40 37.12
N THR A 332 6.49 16.07 37.98
CA THR A 332 7.72 16.73 37.54
C THR A 332 8.77 15.74 37.04
N GLU A 333 8.86 14.55 37.63
CA GLU A 333 9.75 13.49 37.14
C GLU A 333 9.29 13.01 35.75
N ALA A 334 7.98 12.77 35.56
CA ALA A 334 7.41 12.38 34.28
C ALA A 334 7.64 13.44 33.19
N LEU A 335 7.38 14.72 33.49
CA LEU A 335 7.56 15.84 32.56
C LEU A 335 9.04 16.09 32.24
N ALA A 336 9.94 15.97 33.21
CA ALA A 336 11.37 16.10 32.97
C ALA A 336 11.89 14.98 32.05
N LEU A 337 11.52 13.73 32.33
CA LEU A 337 11.85 12.60 31.45
C LEU A 337 11.26 12.80 30.05
N ALA A 338 10.04 13.34 29.95
CA ALA A 338 9.42 13.66 28.67
C ALA A 338 10.16 14.72 27.87
N LEU A 339 10.55 15.81 28.53
CA LEU A 339 11.30 16.89 27.89
C LEU A 339 12.68 16.41 27.39
N PHE A 340 13.45 15.73 28.24
CA PHE A 340 14.77 15.22 27.85
C PHE A 340 14.68 14.09 26.83
N GLY A 341 13.67 13.23 26.96
CA GLY A 341 13.34 12.21 25.99
C GLY A 341 13.00 12.80 24.64
N TRP A 342 12.23 13.89 24.60
CA TRP A 342 11.87 14.59 23.37
C TRP A 342 13.06 15.31 22.74
N LEU A 343 13.86 16.05 23.52
CA LEU A 343 15.08 16.70 23.01
C LEU A 343 16.10 15.69 22.45
N GLY A 344 16.35 14.60 23.18
CA GLY A 344 17.22 13.53 22.68
C GLY A 344 16.60 12.76 21.53
N GLY A 345 15.27 12.60 21.52
CA GLY A 345 14.51 11.99 20.42
C GLY A 345 14.56 12.81 19.15
N LEU A 346 14.51 14.15 19.24
CA LEU A 346 14.73 15.05 18.11
C LEU A 346 16.11 14.82 17.48
N LEU A 347 17.16 14.81 18.31
CA LEU A 347 18.52 14.56 17.84
C LEU A 347 18.68 13.15 17.25
N GLY A 348 18.19 12.12 17.94
CA GLY A 348 18.29 10.73 17.50
C GLY A 348 17.48 10.44 16.24
N GLY A 349 16.26 10.98 16.16
CA GLY A 349 15.41 10.90 14.98
C GLY A 349 16.00 11.64 13.78
N TRP A 350 16.59 12.82 14.00
CA TRP A 350 17.32 13.55 12.97
C TRP A 350 18.51 12.77 12.42
N ILE A 351 19.34 12.19 13.30
CA ILE A 351 20.48 11.35 12.89
C ILE A 351 20.00 10.13 12.09
N LEU A 352 18.93 9.46 12.54
CA LEU A 352 18.37 8.30 11.83
C LEU A 352 17.82 8.67 10.45
N LEU A 353 17.21 9.85 10.35
CA LEU A 353 16.67 10.41 9.12
C LEU A 353 17.77 10.77 8.13
N LEU A 354 18.90 11.35 8.59
CA LEU A 354 20.09 11.56 7.77
C LEU A 354 20.74 10.23 7.31
N ALA A 355 20.79 9.24 8.18
CA ALA A 355 21.31 7.91 7.84
C ALA A 355 20.44 7.23 6.76
N LEU A 356 19.11 7.38 6.85
CA LEU A 356 18.21 6.88 5.80
C LEU A 356 18.39 7.65 4.49
N ALA A 357 18.43 8.98 4.56
CA ALA A 357 18.60 9.83 3.37
C ALA A 357 19.85 9.46 2.57
N SER A 358 20.96 9.21 3.27
CA SER A 358 22.22 8.79 2.64
C SER A 358 22.19 7.35 2.11
N ALA A 359 21.42 6.45 2.74
CA ALA A 359 21.26 5.07 2.28
C ALA A 359 20.31 4.94 1.08
N THR A 360 19.35 5.86 0.93
CA THR A 360 18.38 5.87 -0.19
C THR A 360 18.31 7.24 -0.87
N PRO A 361 19.35 7.66 -1.62
CA PRO A 361 19.40 8.97 -2.28
C PRO A 361 18.26 9.17 -3.30
N GLN A 362 17.76 8.08 -3.87
CA GLN A 362 16.65 8.09 -4.84
C GLN A 362 15.32 8.52 -4.21
N LEU A 363 15.13 8.30 -2.91
CA LEU A 363 13.89 8.67 -2.21
C LEU A 363 13.95 10.09 -1.62
N PHE A 364 15.15 10.64 -1.43
CA PHE A 364 15.37 11.96 -0.84
C PHE A 364 16.41 12.77 -1.65
N PRO A 365 16.10 13.17 -2.91
CA PRO A 365 17.06 13.86 -3.78
C PRO A 365 17.46 15.23 -3.21
N ASP A 366 16.50 15.98 -2.67
CA ASP A 366 16.69 17.33 -2.12
C ASP A 366 17.10 17.33 -0.63
N GLY A 367 17.57 16.18 -0.14
CA GLY A 367 17.83 15.97 1.28
C GLY A 367 16.55 15.88 2.13
N VAL A 368 16.70 16.02 3.45
CA VAL A 368 15.59 15.87 4.39
C VAL A 368 15.62 16.98 5.43
N THR A 369 14.43 17.50 5.75
CA THR A 369 14.23 18.58 6.71
C THR A 369 13.28 18.14 7.82
N LEU A 370 13.42 18.73 9.00
CA LEU A 370 12.48 18.54 10.10
C LEU A 370 11.33 19.51 9.92
N GLY A 371 10.16 19.00 9.56
CA GLY A 371 8.94 19.80 9.52
C GLY A 371 8.59 20.34 10.90
N GLY A 372 8.19 21.62 10.98
CA GLY A 372 7.75 22.24 12.23
C GLY A 372 6.54 21.51 12.84
N THR A 373 5.67 20.97 11.98
CA THR A 373 4.50 20.16 12.38
C THR A 373 4.93 18.86 13.05
N SER A 374 5.89 18.11 12.49
CA SER A 374 6.50 16.93 13.15
C SER A 374 7.03 17.25 14.55
N VAL A 375 7.74 18.38 14.70
CA VAL A 375 8.34 18.79 15.98
C VAL A 375 7.25 19.13 17.01
N LEU A 376 6.24 19.91 16.62
CA LEU A 376 5.12 20.28 17.49
C LEU A 376 4.29 19.06 17.89
N LEU A 377 4.01 18.18 16.93
CA LEU A 377 3.21 16.98 17.11
C LEU A 377 3.93 15.99 18.03
N THR A 378 5.23 15.74 17.82
CA THR A 378 6.02 14.90 18.74
C THR A 378 6.17 15.51 20.13
N ALA A 379 6.26 16.84 20.24
CA ALA A 379 6.25 17.54 21.53
C ALA A 379 4.93 17.29 22.26
N GLY A 380 3.79 17.60 21.62
CA GLY A 380 2.46 17.39 22.17
C GLY A 380 2.22 15.93 22.57
N CYS A 381 2.62 14.99 21.72
CA CYS A 381 2.54 13.56 21.97
C CYS A 381 3.35 13.12 23.20
N SER A 382 4.60 13.60 23.34
CA SER A 382 5.47 13.24 24.45
C SER A 382 4.94 13.79 25.79
N LEU A 383 4.46 15.03 25.80
CA LEU A 383 3.91 15.71 26.96
C LEU A 383 2.57 15.07 27.39
N LEU A 384 1.61 14.96 26.47
CA LEU A 384 0.30 14.36 26.75
C LEU A 384 0.45 12.88 27.13
N GLY A 385 1.28 12.12 26.40
CA GLY A 385 1.56 10.72 26.70
C GLY A 385 2.16 10.54 28.09
N ALA A 386 3.11 11.39 28.50
CA ALA A 386 3.68 11.35 29.85
C ALA A 386 2.68 11.72 30.94
N MET A 387 1.82 12.72 30.70
CA MET A 387 0.76 13.11 31.63
C MET A 387 -0.21 11.95 31.85
N LEU A 388 -0.73 11.35 30.77
CA LEU A 388 -1.66 10.23 30.83
C LEU A 388 -1.03 9.01 31.52
N ALA A 389 0.21 8.67 31.17
CA ALA A 389 0.96 7.56 31.76
C ALA A 389 1.22 7.75 33.26
N ALA A 390 1.38 8.99 33.73
CA ALA A 390 1.64 9.31 35.13
C ALA A 390 0.38 9.28 36.00
N ILE A 391 -0.84 9.34 35.45
CA ILE A 391 -2.10 9.38 36.21
C ILE A 391 -2.18 8.22 37.21
N PHE A 392 -2.00 6.98 36.74
CA PHE A 392 -2.12 5.79 37.58
C PHE A 392 -1.01 5.70 38.65
N PRO A 393 0.28 5.87 38.32
CA PRO A 393 1.35 5.95 39.33
C PRO A 393 1.13 7.04 40.37
N ILE A 394 0.68 8.24 39.97
CA ILE A 394 0.36 9.35 40.88
C ILE A 394 -0.78 8.96 41.82
N TRP A 395 -1.87 8.43 41.28
CA TRP A 395 -3.01 7.98 42.07
C TRP A 395 -2.61 6.91 43.09
N LYS A 396 -1.80 5.93 42.66
CA LYS A 396 -1.26 4.90 43.54
C LYS A 396 -0.35 5.48 44.63
N ALA A 397 0.61 6.33 44.27
CA ALA A 397 1.56 6.96 45.20
C ALA A 397 0.86 7.78 46.30
N THR A 398 -0.21 8.47 45.95
CA THR A 398 -0.97 9.34 46.87
C THR A 398 -1.92 8.56 47.78
N ARG A 399 -2.27 7.32 47.44
CA ARG A 399 -3.14 6.45 48.24
C ARG A 399 -2.42 5.49 49.17
N ILE A 400 -1.19 5.07 48.86
CA ILE A 400 -0.42 4.18 49.76
C ILE A 400 -0.27 4.86 51.13
N SER A 401 -0.71 4.23 52.21
CA SER A 401 -0.55 4.81 53.55
C SER A 401 0.91 4.66 54.04
N PRO A 402 1.42 5.60 54.86
CA PRO A 402 2.75 5.47 55.43
C PRO A 402 2.94 4.18 56.25
N LEU A 403 1.87 3.72 56.91
CA LEU A 403 1.84 2.50 57.70
C LEU A 403 1.91 1.24 56.81
N GLU A 404 1.12 1.17 55.74
CA GLU A 404 1.14 0.03 54.80
C GLU A 404 2.49 -0.13 54.08
N ALA A 405 3.17 0.98 53.78
CA ALA A 405 4.47 0.94 53.14
C ALA A 405 5.63 0.55 54.09
N MET A 406 5.39 0.64 55.40
CA MET A 406 6.32 0.23 56.46
C MET A 406 6.10 -1.22 56.88
N ALA A 407 4.88 -1.75 56.68
CA ALA A 407 4.56 -3.15 56.94
C ALA A 407 5.20 -4.04 55.86
N PRO A 408 5.79 -5.21 56.22
CA PRO A 408 6.23 -6.18 55.23
C PRO A 408 5.00 -6.73 54.50
N LEU A 409 4.74 -6.20 53.30
CA LEU A 409 3.68 -6.66 52.41
C LEU A 409 4.01 -8.06 51.88
N GLN A 410 3.66 -9.10 52.64
CA GLN A 410 3.54 -10.46 52.10
C GLN A 410 2.22 -10.55 51.32
N VAL A 411 2.22 -10.08 50.08
CA VAL A 411 1.08 -10.30 49.18
C VAL A 411 1.21 -11.71 48.61
N ALA A 412 0.42 -12.65 49.14
CA ALA A 412 0.32 -13.98 48.52
C ALA A 412 -0.12 -13.82 47.05
N PRO A 413 0.53 -14.47 46.08
CA PRO A 413 0.11 -14.38 44.69
C PRO A 413 -1.33 -14.88 44.56
N GLY A 414 -2.18 -14.09 43.90
CA GLY A 414 -3.57 -14.48 43.64
C GLY A 414 -3.64 -15.85 42.96
N GLY A 415 -4.55 -16.71 43.42
CA GLY A 415 -4.71 -18.05 42.84
C GLY A 415 -5.30 -18.01 41.43
N PHE A 416 -5.22 -19.14 40.73
CA PHE A 416 -5.80 -19.30 39.38
C PHE A 416 -7.30 -18.92 39.32
N ARG A 417 -8.06 -19.14 40.41
CA ARG A 417 -9.49 -18.78 40.51
C ARG A 417 -9.75 -17.27 40.39
N SER A 418 -8.95 -16.42 41.04
CA SER A 418 -9.17 -14.96 40.99
C SER A 418 -8.85 -14.39 39.60
N TYR A 419 -7.73 -14.85 39.01
CA TYR A 419 -7.35 -14.42 37.67
C TYR A 419 -8.20 -15.07 36.57
N GLY A 420 -8.79 -16.24 36.82
CA GLY A 420 -9.76 -16.87 35.93
C GLY A 420 -11.06 -16.05 35.80
N ALA A 421 -11.57 -15.49 36.90
CA ALA A 421 -12.73 -14.60 36.85
C ALA A 421 -12.45 -13.31 36.05
N VAL A 422 -11.27 -12.71 36.25
CA VAL A 422 -10.82 -11.57 35.42
C VAL A 422 -10.68 -12.00 33.96
N GLY A 423 -10.15 -13.19 33.69
CA GLY A 423 -10.04 -13.77 32.35
C GLY A 423 -11.39 -13.91 31.63
N LEU A 424 -12.46 -14.27 32.34
CA LEU A 424 -13.81 -14.29 31.76
C LEU A 424 -14.28 -12.89 31.35
N VAL A 425 -14.07 -11.88 32.19
CA VAL A 425 -14.37 -10.48 31.86
C VAL A 425 -13.55 -10.03 30.65
N SER A 426 -12.28 -10.41 30.59
CA SER A 426 -11.39 -10.13 29.46
C SER A 426 -11.92 -10.71 28.15
N LEU A 427 -12.40 -11.95 28.15
CA LEU A 427 -12.97 -12.60 26.96
C LEU A 427 -14.23 -11.87 26.47
N VAL A 428 -15.08 -11.40 27.39
CA VAL A 428 -16.25 -10.57 27.03
C VAL A 428 -15.80 -9.28 26.36
N LEU A 429 -14.82 -8.57 26.94
CA LEU A 429 -14.29 -7.31 26.38
C LEU A 429 -13.67 -7.50 24.99
N ILE A 430 -12.91 -8.58 24.79
CA ILE A 430 -12.33 -8.94 23.48
C ILE A 430 -13.44 -9.25 22.46
N GLY A 431 -14.53 -9.88 22.89
CA GLY A 431 -15.67 -10.22 22.04
C GLY A 431 -16.50 -9.02 21.57
N ILE A 432 -16.45 -7.89 22.26
CA ILE A 432 -17.21 -6.67 21.89
C ILE A 432 -16.85 -6.18 20.49
N ASN A 433 -15.56 -6.16 20.14
CA ASN A 433 -15.13 -5.59 18.86
C ASN A 433 -15.57 -6.40 17.64
N PRO A 434 -15.31 -7.72 17.55
CA PRO A 434 -15.88 -8.53 16.48
C PRO A 434 -17.40 -8.49 16.45
N LEU A 435 -18.07 -8.46 17.62
CA LEU A 435 -19.52 -8.35 17.69
C LEU A 435 -20.01 -7.06 17.01
N LEU A 436 -19.43 -5.90 17.34
CA LEU A 436 -19.79 -4.62 16.72
C LEU A 436 -19.51 -4.58 15.22
N VAL A 437 -18.41 -5.20 14.77
CA VAL A 437 -18.04 -5.28 13.35
C VAL A 437 -19.05 -6.12 12.58
N TYR A 438 -19.35 -7.32 13.05
CA TYR A 438 -20.17 -8.29 12.30
C TYR A 438 -21.67 -8.16 12.56
N LEU A 439 -22.12 -7.24 13.42
CA LEU A 439 -23.54 -6.99 13.65
C LEU A 439 -24.20 -6.34 12.41
N PRO A 440 -25.18 -7.01 11.76
CA PRO A 440 -25.71 -6.56 10.46
C PRO A 440 -26.59 -5.31 10.54
N SER A 441 -27.15 -4.96 11.69
CA SER A 441 -28.21 -3.94 11.84
C SER A 441 -27.75 -2.51 12.15
N LEU A 442 -26.43 -2.22 12.13
CA LEU A 442 -25.91 -0.89 12.49
C LEU A 442 -25.70 0.00 11.25
N PRO A 443 -26.10 1.29 11.30
CA PRO A 443 -25.68 2.29 10.31
C PRO A 443 -24.16 2.39 10.23
N GLU A 444 -23.61 2.66 9.04
CA GLU A 444 -22.17 2.66 8.78
C GLU A 444 -21.38 3.62 9.69
N THR A 445 -21.79 4.88 9.76
CA THR A 445 -21.13 5.92 10.56
C THR A 445 -21.12 5.57 12.04
N LEU A 446 -22.23 5.04 12.55
CA LEU A 446 -22.35 4.57 13.92
C LEU A 446 -21.49 3.33 14.17
N ARG A 447 -21.48 2.35 13.25
CA ARG A 447 -20.62 1.16 13.34
C ARG A 447 -19.15 1.57 13.43
N LEU A 448 -18.70 2.47 12.57
CA LEU A 448 -17.32 2.98 12.57
C LEU A 448 -16.96 3.66 13.89
N ALA A 449 -17.84 4.55 14.37
CA ALA A 449 -17.63 5.22 15.66
C ALA A 449 -17.58 4.21 16.82
N LEU A 450 -18.50 3.25 16.88
CA LEU A 450 -18.53 2.24 17.94
C LEU A 450 -17.30 1.31 17.89
N VAL A 451 -16.90 0.86 16.71
CA VAL A 451 -15.68 0.05 16.56
C VAL A 451 -14.44 0.82 16.99
N LEU A 452 -14.32 2.10 16.61
CA LEU A 452 -13.15 2.91 16.94
C LEU A 452 -13.09 3.32 18.41
N PHE A 453 -14.20 3.80 18.98
CA PHE A 453 -14.23 4.39 20.32
C PHE A 453 -14.61 3.41 21.43
N VAL A 454 -15.26 2.28 21.09
CA VAL A 454 -15.66 1.26 22.07
C VAL A 454 -14.94 -0.06 21.79
N GLY A 455 -15.04 -0.59 20.57
CA GLY A 455 -14.53 -1.91 20.21
C GLY A 455 -13.01 -2.04 20.34
N ALA A 456 -12.25 -1.16 19.67
CA ALA A 456 -10.79 -1.21 19.71
C ALA A 456 -10.22 -0.99 21.13
N PRO A 457 -10.67 0.01 21.92
CA PRO A 457 -10.27 0.14 23.31
C PRO A 457 -10.65 -1.06 24.17
N ALA A 458 -11.87 -1.61 24.02
CA ALA A 458 -12.30 -2.79 24.76
C ALA A 458 -11.42 -4.01 24.46
N THR A 459 -11.01 -4.20 23.20
CA THR A 459 -10.09 -5.27 22.81
C THR A 459 -8.73 -5.10 23.48
N ILE A 460 -8.15 -3.89 23.44
CA ILE A 460 -6.86 -3.60 24.08
C ILE A 460 -6.94 -3.85 25.58
N VAL A 461 -7.95 -3.31 26.26
CA VAL A 461 -8.16 -3.48 27.70
C VAL A 461 -8.39 -4.95 28.06
N GLY A 462 -9.21 -5.67 27.28
CA GLY A 462 -9.47 -7.09 27.47
C GLY A 462 -8.18 -7.92 27.41
N PHE A 463 -7.31 -7.66 26.44
CA PHE A 463 -6.02 -8.35 26.39
C PHE A 463 -5.05 -7.96 27.51
N ILE A 464 -5.03 -6.69 27.95
CA ILE A 464 -4.24 -6.26 29.12
C ILE A 464 -4.69 -7.03 30.37
N LEU A 465 -6.00 -7.17 30.57
CA LEU A 465 -6.58 -7.91 31.69
C LEU A 465 -6.40 -9.43 31.56
N LEU A 466 -6.26 -9.95 30.34
CA LEU A 466 -5.96 -11.36 30.08
C LEU A 466 -4.50 -11.72 30.40
N ALA A 467 -3.57 -10.76 30.34
CA ALA A 467 -2.14 -11.01 30.49
C ALA A 467 -1.73 -11.74 31.78
N PRO A 468 -2.26 -11.43 32.99
CA PRO A 468 -1.94 -12.18 34.21
C PRO A 468 -2.32 -13.67 34.15
N LEU A 469 -3.46 -14.00 33.52
CA LEU A 469 -3.88 -15.38 33.33
C LEU A 469 -2.92 -16.12 32.38
N VAL A 470 -2.53 -15.47 31.28
CA VAL A 470 -1.56 -16.05 30.33
C VAL A 470 -0.19 -16.25 31.00
N VAL A 471 0.26 -15.33 31.86
CA VAL A 471 1.49 -15.51 32.65
C VAL A 471 1.41 -16.79 33.48
N LEU A 472 0.33 -17.02 34.23
CA LEU A 472 0.16 -18.23 35.05
C LEU A 472 0.13 -19.52 34.22
N VAL A 473 -0.57 -19.49 33.09
CA VAL A 473 -0.67 -20.63 32.17
C VAL A 473 0.70 -20.94 31.57
N VAL A 474 1.40 -19.94 31.03
CA VAL A 474 2.73 -20.12 30.44
C VAL A 474 3.75 -20.57 31.47
N GLU A 475 3.75 -19.96 32.66
CA GLU A 475 4.64 -20.36 33.75
C GLU A 475 4.39 -21.81 34.19
N LYS A 476 3.14 -22.30 34.16
CA LYS A 476 2.85 -23.70 34.48
C LYS A 476 3.25 -24.67 33.36
N LEU A 477 2.95 -24.34 32.09
CA LEU A 477 3.17 -25.26 30.96
C LEU A 477 4.61 -25.23 30.41
N ILE A 478 5.25 -24.06 30.37
CA ILE A 478 6.53 -23.86 29.66
C ILE A 478 7.74 -23.92 30.61
N SER A 479 7.57 -23.57 31.89
CA SER A 479 8.67 -23.67 32.88
C SER A 479 9.35 -25.04 32.96
N PRO A 480 8.66 -26.21 32.91
CA PRO A 480 9.37 -27.50 32.96
C PRO A 480 10.28 -27.70 31.75
N ILE A 481 9.81 -27.33 30.56
CA ILE A 481 10.60 -27.42 29.32
C ILE A 481 11.81 -26.49 29.43
N LEU A 482 11.59 -25.24 29.85
CA LEU A 482 12.65 -24.25 29.95
C LEU A 482 13.66 -24.59 31.05
N ALA A 483 13.21 -25.15 32.18
CA ALA A 483 14.07 -25.61 33.26
C ALA A 483 15.00 -26.74 32.78
N THR A 484 14.50 -27.68 31.98
CA THR A 484 15.31 -28.74 31.37
C THR A 484 16.33 -28.17 30.39
N VAL A 485 15.91 -27.28 29.48
CA VAL A 485 16.81 -26.65 28.49
C VAL A 485 17.91 -25.82 29.17
N MET A 486 17.57 -25.05 30.21
CA MET A 486 18.51 -24.20 30.93
C MET A 486 19.33 -24.95 32.00
N ARG A 487 19.03 -26.23 32.24
CA ARG A 487 19.62 -27.05 33.32
C ARG A 487 19.45 -26.39 34.71
N LEU A 488 18.23 -25.94 34.99
CA LEU A 488 17.82 -25.36 36.26
C LEU A 488 16.79 -26.27 36.94
N GLN A 489 16.63 -26.12 38.26
CA GLN A 489 15.55 -26.80 38.97
C GLN A 489 14.20 -26.18 38.58
N ASN A 490 13.21 -27.02 38.25
CA ASN A 490 11.88 -26.56 37.82
C ASN A 490 11.23 -25.61 38.83
N ASN A 491 11.36 -25.89 40.13
CA ASN A 491 10.78 -25.07 41.20
C ASN A 491 11.36 -23.65 41.24
N LEU A 492 12.61 -23.46 40.80
CA LEU A 492 13.22 -22.14 40.72
C LEU A 492 12.65 -21.31 39.56
N VAL A 493 12.14 -21.95 38.51
CA VAL A 493 11.61 -21.28 37.31
C VAL A 493 10.10 -20.99 37.46
N GLN A 494 9.35 -21.91 38.09
CA GLN A 494 7.88 -21.88 38.20
C GLN A 494 7.27 -20.74 39.04
N THR A 495 8.07 -19.88 39.65
CA THR A 495 7.59 -18.73 40.45
C THR A 495 8.22 -17.40 40.03
N GLN A 496 9.03 -17.39 38.98
CA GLN A 496 9.78 -16.21 38.57
C GLN A 496 8.87 -15.08 38.08
N LEU A 497 7.80 -15.40 37.35
CA LEU A 497 6.92 -14.40 36.77
C LEU A 497 5.77 -14.03 37.71
N SER A 498 5.14 -15.04 38.32
CA SER A 498 3.99 -14.88 39.21
C SER A 498 4.29 -14.08 40.48
N THR A 499 5.52 -14.15 41.00
CA THR A 499 5.95 -13.36 42.19
C THR A 499 5.80 -11.86 41.94
N ASN A 500 5.98 -11.41 40.70
CA ASN A 500 5.79 -10.02 40.30
C ASN A 500 4.76 -9.90 39.17
N MET A 501 3.58 -10.48 39.36
CA MET A 501 2.52 -10.63 38.35
C MET A 501 2.29 -9.38 37.49
N TRP A 502 1.99 -8.23 38.13
CA TRP A 502 1.64 -7.00 37.43
C TRP A 502 2.79 -6.40 36.62
N ARG A 503 4.04 -6.70 37.00
CA ARG A 503 5.23 -6.32 36.21
C ARG A 503 5.32 -7.19 34.97
N SER A 504 5.29 -8.52 35.14
CA SER A 504 5.39 -9.49 34.04
C SER A 504 4.25 -9.30 33.02
N ALA A 505 3.02 -9.13 33.50
CA ALA A 505 1.85 -8.83 32.68
C ALA A 505 1.97 -7.49 31.95
N GLY A 506 2.48 -6.44 32.63
CA GLY A 506 2.73 -5.14 32.01
C GLY A 506 3.72 -5.21 30.85
N ILE A 507 4.86 -5.89 31.01
CA ILE A 507 5.85 -6.06 29.94
C ILE A 507 5.24 -6.81 28.76
N ALA A 508 4.54 -7.92 29.03
CA ALA A 508 3.91 -8.72 28.00
C ALA A 508 2.85 -7.93 27.23
N ALA A 509 2.04 -7.12 27.91
CA ALA A 509 1.08 -6.21 27.29
C ALA A 509 1.76 -5.11 26.45
N SER A 510 2.93 -4.61 26.86
CA SER A 510 3.69 -3.64 26.04
C SER A 510 4.13 -4.26 24.71
N LEU A 511 4.70 -5.46 24.79
CA LEU A 511 5.21 -6.19 23.62
C LEU A 511 4.09 -6.65 22.71
N MET A 512 2.93 -6.98 23.30
CA MET A 512 1.71 -7.29 22.57
C MET A 512 1.29 -6.15 21.64
N LEU A 513 1.40 -4.89 22.06
CA LEU A 513 1.07 -3.79 21.16
C LEU A 513 1.98 -3.80 19.92
N GLY A 514 3.30 -3.89 20.07
CA GLY A 514 4.23 -3.92 18.93
C GLY A 514 4.06 -5.14 18.02
N LEU A 515 4.27 -6.35 18.56
CA LEU A 515 4.22 -7.59 17.78
C LEU A 515 2.79 -7.96 17.36
N GLY A 516 1.79 -7.60 18.16
CA GLY A 516 0.39 -7.83 17.83
C GLY A 516 -0.10 -6.94 16.71
N LEU A 517 0.31 -5.67 16.65
CA LEU A 517 0.03 -4.81 15.49
C LEU A 517 0.76 -5.27 14.24
N TYR A 518 2.01 -5.74 14.36
CA TYR A 518 2.71 -6.40 13.25
C TYR A 518 1.89 -7.58 12.71
N THR A 519 1.42 -8.45 13.61
CA THR A 519 0.60 -9.60 13.27
C THR A 519 -0.71 -9.18 12.61
N ALA A 520 -1.39 -8.16 13.15
CA ALA A 520 -2.62 -7.62 12.58
C ALA A 520 -2.42 -7.11 11.15
N THR A 521 -1.37 -6.33 10.91
CA THR A 521 -1.04 -5.81 9.57
C THR A 521 -0.76 -6.93 8.58
N GLN A 522 -0.02 -7.96 8.97
CA GLN A 522 0.26 -9.10 8.10
C GLN A 522 -1.00 -9.93 7.81
N VAL A 523 -1.77 -10.27 8.84
CA VAL A 523 -3.02 -11.04 8.71
C VAL A 523 -4.01 -10.29 7.83
N TRP A 524 -4.25 -9.01 8.11
CA TRP A 524 -5.15 -8.18 7.30
C TRP A 524 -4.63 -8.04 5.87
N GLY A 525 -3.37 -7.67 5.66
CA GLY A 525 -2.81 -7.42 4.33
C GLY A 525 -2.86 -8.65 3.41
N TRP A 526 -2.44 -9.82 3.90
CA TRP A 526 -2.48 -11.06 3.12
C TRP A 526 -3.90 -11.60 2.92
N SER A 527 -4.77 -11.47 3.93
CA SER A 527 -6.20 -11.80 3.77
C SER A 527 -6.85 -10.90 2.72
N MET A 528 -6.52 -9.61 2.72
CA MET A 528 -7.06 -8.65 1.78
C MET A 528 -6.60 -8.92 0.35
N LEU A 529 -5.32 -9.23 0.17
CA LEU A 529 -4.74 -9.60 -1.12
C LEU A 529 -5.46 -10.81 -1.74
N SER A 530 -5.91 -11.76 -0.94
CA SER A 530 -6.53 -13.00 -1.44
C SER A 530 -7.74 -12.77 -2.33
N GLY A 531 -8.56 -11.76 -2.03
CA GLY A 531 -9.76 -11.45 -2.83
C GLY A 531 -9.47 -10.76 -4.16
N PHE A 532 -8.24 -10.26 -4.35
CA PHE A 532 -7.79 -9.65 -5.60
C PHE A 532 -7.05 -10.63 -6.52
N LEU A 533 -6.56 -11.74 -5.98
CA LEU A 533 -5.82 -12.71 -6.77
C LEU A 533 -6.79 -13.54 -7.63
N PRO A 534 -6.46 -13.79 -8.91
CA PRO A 534 -7.19 -14.74 -9.74
C PRO A 534 -7.33 -16.08 -9.02
N GLY A 535 -8.58 -16.52 -8.81
CA GLY A 535 -8.93 -17.72 -8.07
C GLY A 535 -8.62 -19.02 -8.82
N ARG A 536 -9.19 -20.14 -8.36
CA ARG A 536 -9.10 -21.45 -9.05
C ARG A 536 -10.06 -21.57 -10.24
N TRP A 537 -11.00 -20.63 -10.38
CA TRP A 537 -12.01 -20.61 -11.42
C TRP A 537 -11.44 -20.33 -12.83
N THR A 538 -10.19 -19.85 -12.91
CA THR A 538 -9.53 -19.46 -14.16
C THR A 538 -8.61 -20.57 -14.68
N PRO A 539 -8.58 -20.81 -15.99
CA PRO A 539 -7.54 -21.61 -16.65
C PRO A 539 -6.13 -21.03 -16.47
N ASP A 540 -5.11 -21.83 -16.75
CA ASP A 540 -3.71 -21.47 -16.54
C ASP A 540 -3.21 -20.38 -17.49
N VAL A 541 -3.66 -20.41 -18.76
CA VAL A 541 -3.11 -19.58 -19.84
C VAL A 541 -4.21 -18.97 -20.71
N ILE A 542 -4.00 -17.71 -21.08
CA ILE A 542 -4.76 -16.99 -22.12
C ILE A 542 -3.82 -16.71 -23.29
N VAL A 543 -4.18 -17.19 -24.48
CA VAL A 543 -3.47 -16.91 -25.73
C VAL A 543 -4.32 -15.96 -26.56
N LYS A 544 -3.71 -14.88 -27.05
CA LYS A 544 -4.28 -13.94 -28.01
C LYS A 544 -3.47 -13.99 -29.30
N PHE A 545 -4.14 -14.14 -30.43
CA PHE A 545 -3.56 -13.98 -31.78
C PHE A 545 -4.03 -12.65 -32.39
N ASP A 546 -3.10 -11.95 -33.03
CA ASP A 546 -3.37 -10.69 -33.74
C ASP A 546 -2.59 -10.65 -35.08
N PRO A 547 -3.27 -10.80 -36.24
CA PRO A 547 -4.71 -10.98 -36.41
C PRO A 547 -5.18 -12.39 -36.02
N GLY A 548 -6.47 -12.54 -35.71
CA GLY A 548 -7.07 -13.80 -35.28
C GLY A 548 -6.99 -14.94 -36.30
N LEU A 549 -7.14 -16.17 -35.82
CA LEU A 549 -7.04 -17.39 -36.63
C LEU A 549 -8.37 -17.75 -37.35
N PRO A 550 -8.31 -18.40 -38.52
CA PRO A 550 -9.47 -19.05 -39.13
C PRO A 550 -9.90 -20.26 -38.30
N VAL A 551 -11.18 -20.67 -38.43
CA VAL A 551 -11.78 -21.77 -37.64
C VAL A 551 -11.00 -23.08 -37.80
N GLU A 552 -10.51 -23.37 -39.00
CA GLU A 552 -9.72 -24.58 -39.30
C GLU A 552 -8.38 -24.64 -38.54
N ALA A 553 -7.82 -23.48 -38.17
CA ALA A 553 -6.55 -23.42 -37.46
C ALA A 553 -6.69 -23.62 -35.94
N VAL A 554 -7.91 -23.58 -35.39
CA VAL A 554 -8.17 -23.79 -33.96
C VAL A 554 -7.70 -25.18 -33.52
N GLU A 555 -7.91 -26.19 -34.34
CA GLU A 555 -7.53 -27.57 -34.02
C GLU A 555 -6.01 -27.74 -33.96
N LYS A 556 -5.25 -26.96 -34.74
CA LYS A 556 -3.78 -26.93 -34.64
C LYS A 556 -3.30 -26.36 -33.30
N VAL A 557 -4.01 -25.38 -32.76
CA VAL A 557 -3.74 -24.84 -31.41
C VAL A 557 -4.03 -25.91 -30.36
N ARG A 558 -5.16 -26.63 -30.49
CA ARG A 558 -5.53 -27.72 -29.57
C ARG A 558 -4.49 -28.86 -29.56
N GLN A 559 -3.93 -29.20 -30.72
CA GLN A 559 -2.94 -30.27 -30.89
C GLN A 559 -1.50 -29.85 -30.56
N THR A 560 -1.27 -28.60 -30.17
CA THR A 560 0.07 -28.11 -29.83
C THR A 560 0.59 -28.83 -28.58
N GLU A 561 1.81 -29.32 -28.64
CA GLU A 561 2.45 -30.03 -27.53
C GLU A 561 2.45 -29.17 -26.26
N GLY A 562 1.94 -29.72 -25.14
CA GLY A 562 1.84 -29.03 -23.86
C GLY A 562 0.47 -28.41 -23.57
N VAL A 563 -0.45 -28.35 -24.54
CA VAL A 563 -1.86 -28.01 -24.31
C VAL A 563 -2.63 -29.26 -23.89
N LEU A 564 -3.45 -29.15 -22.84
CA LEU A 564 -4.34 -30.23 -22.45
C LEU A 564 -5.58 -30.23 -23.37
N ILE A 565 -5.72 -31.27 -24.18
CA ILE A 565 -6.73 -31.38 -25.26
C ILE A 565 -8.16 -31.19 -24.74
N ASP A 566 -8.48 -31.76 -23.58
CA ASP A 566 -9.79 -31.69 -22.91
C ASP A 566 -9.99 -30.43 -22.04
N GLN A 567 -9.01 -29.52 -22.03
CA GLN A 567 -9.00 -28.30 -21.20
C GLN A 567 -8.60 -27.10 -22.06
N PHE A 568 -9.25 -26.98 -23.22
CA PHE A 568 -8.98 -25.95 -24.23
C PHE A 568 -10.31 -25.40 -24.78
N LEU A 569 -10.41 -24.08 -24.88
CA LEU A 569 -11.57 -23.41 -25.48
C LEU A 569 -11.16 -22.18 -26.28
N SER A 570 -11.71 -22.04 -27.49
CA SER A 570 -11.72 -20.75 -28.19
C SER A 570 -12.84 -19.89 -27.63
N VAL A 571 -12.54 -18.65 -27.28
CA VAL A 571 -13.51 -17.72 -26.71
C VAL A 571 -13.64 -16.48 -27.58
N ALA A 572 -14.86 -16.00 -27.74
CA ALA A 572 -15.12 -14.68 -28.28
C ALA A 572 -14.95 -13.65 -27.16
N VAL A 573 -14.24 -12.57 -27.42
CA VAL A 573 -14.01 -11.52 -26.41
C VAL A 573 -14.32 -10.20 -27.07
N GLU A 574 -15.24 -9.44 -26.46
CA GLU A 574 -15.46 -8.05 -26.82
C GLU A 574 -15.44 -7.16 -25.58
N GLN A 575 -14.93 -5.94 -25.73
CA GLN A 575 -15.02 -4.92 -24.69
C GLN A 575 -16.11 -3.92 -25.08
N THR A 576 -17.23 -4.00 -24.38
CA THR A 576 -18.45 -3.25 -24.68
C THR A 576 -18.80 -2.29 -23.56
N LYS A 577 -19.36 -1.12 -23.91
CA LYS A 577 -20.01 -0.23 -22.94
C LYS A 577 -21.34 -0.82 -22.49
N LEU A 578 -21.74 -0.48 -21.28
CA LEU A 578 -23.04 -0.80 -20.70
C LEU A 578 -24.04 0.30 -21.07
N VAL A 579 -25.29 -0.09 -21.32
CA VAL A 579 -26.39 0.85 -21.55
C VAL A 579 -26.76 1.51 -20.23
N GLY A 580 -26.74 2.85 -20.19
CA GLY A 580 -27.03 3.63 -18.99
C GLY A 580 -25.91 3.55 -17.95
N ASP A 581 -26.25 3.32 -16.69
CA ASP A 581 -25.29 3.14 -15.59
C ASP A 581 -25.77 2.08 -14.58
N PRO A 582 -25.95 0.82 -15.01
CA PRO A 582 -26.52 -0.22 -14.14
C PRO A 582 -25.61 -0.49 -12.94
N LEU A 583 -24.30 -0.25 -13.07
CA LEU A 583 -23.31 -0.43 -12.01
C LEU A 583 -23.19 0.77 -11.06
N LYS A 584 -24.01 1.82 -11.25
CA LYS A 584 -23.95 3.07 -10.47
C LYS A 584 -22.53 3.68 -10.43
N SER A 585 -21.80 3.53 -11.53
CA SER A 585 -20.42 3.96 -11.69
C SER A 585 -20.24 5.46 -11.44
N ARG A 586 -21.27 6.29 -11.63
CA ARG A 586 -21.19 7.74 -11.36
C ARG A 586 -21.23 8.11 -9.87
N GLN A 587 -21.75 7.23 -9.02
CA GLN A 587 -21.90 7.45 -7.57
C GLN A 587 -20.79 6.80 -6.73
N GLN A 588 -19.93 5.97 -7.35
CA GLN A 588 -18.89 5.21 -6.67
C GLN A 588 -17.47 5.67 -7.05
N ASP A 589 -16.60 5.91 -6.07
CA ASP A 589 -15.17 6.24 -6.27
C ASP A 589 -14.27 4.99 -6.42
N SER A 590 -14.80 3.93 -7.05
CA SER A 590 -14.27 2.55 -7.00
C SER A 590 -13.48 2.09 -8.24
N ALA A 591 -12.83 0.93 -8.13
CA ALA A 591 -12.46 0.08 -9.28
C ALA A 591 -13.65 -0.30 -10.20
N VAL A 592 -14.89 -0.18 -9.72
CA VAL A 592 -16.16 -0.38 -10.48
C VAL A 592 -16.73 0.94 -11.03
N ARG A 593 -15.99 2.05 -10.92
CA ARG A 593 -16.25 3.33 -11.63
C ARG A 593 -15.95 3.17 -13.13
N GLN A 594 -16.58 2.20 -13.77
CA GLN A 594 -16.33 1.77 -15.13
C GLN A 594 -17.67 1.45 -15.76
N ASP A 595 -17.86 1.95 -16.97
CA ASP A 595 -19.03 1.76 -17.83
C ASP A 595 -18.83 0.64 -18.84
N ASN A 596 -17.70 -0.06 -18.81
CA ASN A 596 -17.31 -1.08 -19.77
C ASN A 596 -17.19 -2.46 -19.13
N VAL A 597 -17.53 -3.52 -19.88
CA VAL A 597 -17.37 -4.93 -19.46
C VAL A 597 -16.69 -5.74 -20.57
N CYS A 598 -15.82 -6.68 -20.20
CA CYS A 598 -15.31 -7.68 -21.13
C CYS A 598 -16.34 -8.82 -21.21
N LEU A 599 -17.10 -8.87 -22.30
CA LEU A 599 -18.04 -9.96 -22.56
C LEU A 599 -17.30 -11.12 -23.21
N ILE A 600 -17.33 -12.28 -22.56
CA ILE A 600 -16.63 -13.49 -22.98
C ILE A 600 -17.67 -14.50 -23.48
N GLY A 601 -17.75 -14.67 -24.79
CA GLY A 601 -18.54 -15.70 -25.43
C GLY A 601 -17.82 -17.05 -25.37
N LEU A 602 -18.45 -18.05 -24.78
CA LEU A 602 -17.91 -19.42 -24.66
C LEU A 602 -18.95 -20.48 -25.01
N ASP A 603 -18.49 -21.67 -25.41
CA ASP A 603 -19.36 -22.85 -25.45
C ASP A 603 -19.67 -23.26 -24.01
N ALA A 604 -20.92 -23.05 -23.59
CA ALA A 604 -21.35 -23.32 -22.22
C ALA A 604 -21.22 -24.80 -21.83
N ALA A 605 -21.40 -25.74 -22.77
CA ALA A 605 -21.25 -27.16 -22.47
C ALA A 605 -19.79 -27.56 -22.27
N ALA A 606 -18.90 -27.07 -23.15
CA ALA A 606 -17.47 -27.41 -23.09
C ALA A 606 -16.72 -26.63 -22.00
N GLY A 607 -17.07 -25.36 -21.80
CA GLY A 607 -16.40 -24.49 -20.83
C GLY A 607 -16.89 -24.68 -19.39
N LEU A 608 -18.21 -24.80 -19.21
CA LEU A 608 -18.85 -24.89 -17.91
C LEU A 608 -19.43 -26.27 -17.61
N GLY A 609 -19.56 -27.20 -18.55
CA GLY A 609 -20.14 -28.53 -18.31
C GLY A 609 -19.11 -29.61 -17.92
N GLY A 610 -19.60 -30.84 -17.67
CA GLY A 610 -18.78 -32.03 -17.38
C GLY A 610 -18.19 -32.12 -15.97
N ASP A 611 -17.51 -33.23 -15.68
CA ASP A 611 -16.90 -33.50 -14.36
C ASP A 611 -15.68 -32.59 -14.08
N ARG A 612 -15.01 -32.13 -15.12
CA ARG A 612 -13.82 -31.26 -15.06
C ARG A 612 -14.01 -30.04 -15.98
N PRO A 613 -14.85 -29.06 -15.61
CA PRO A 613 -15.04 -27.86 -16.42
C PRO A 613 -13.73 -27.09 -16.54
N LEU A 614 -13.53 -26.43 -17.69
CA LEU A 614 -12.46 -25.47 -17.87
C LEU A 614 -12.64 -24.26 -16.91
N PHE A 615 -13.89 -23.91 -16.64
CA PHE A 615 -14.31 -22.86 -15.71
C PHE A 615 -15.07 -23.44 -14.52
N PRO A 616 -14.39 -23.85 -13.42
CA PRO A 616 -15.06 -24.29 -12.21
C PRO A 616 -15.59 -23.07 -11.43
N LEU A 617 -16.70 -22.51 -11.91
CA LEU A 617 -17.37 -21.36 -11.29
C LEU A 617 -18.18 -21.79 -10.06
N ASP A 618 -17.99 -21.07 -8.95
CA ASP A 618 -18.81 -21.22 -7.75
C ASP A 618 -20.01 -20.25 -7.83
N PHE A 619 -21.22 -20.78 -8.06
CA PHE A 619 -22.44 -19.96 -8.19
C PHE A 619 -22.92 -19.46 -6.82
N VAL A 620 -23.06 -18.14 -6.69
CA VAL A 620 -23.62 -17.46 -5.52
C VAL A 620 -25.14 -17.37 -5.65
N GLN A 621 -25.65 -17.12 -6.85
CA GLN A 621 -27.07 -17.25 -7.20
C GLN A 621 -27.23 -18.03 -8.50
N GLY A 622 -28.22 -18.92 -8.52
CA GLY A 622 -28.55 -19.77 -9.66
C GLY A 622 -27.76 -21.07 -9.62
N SER A 623 -28.06 -21.97 -10.55
CA SER A 623 -27.34 -23.24 -10.67
C SER A 623 -26.54 -23.32 -11.97
N ARG A 624 -25.45 -24.09 -11.92
CA ARG A 624 -24.56 -24.35 -13.06
C ARG A 624 -25.34 -24.90 -14.26
N ASP A 625 -26.22 -25.87 -14.03
CA ASP A 625 -26.96 -26.55 -15.10
C ASP A 625 -28.02 -25.65 -15.74
N GLU A 626 -28.73 -24.86 -14.94
CA GLU A 626 -29.70 -23.86 -15.45
C GLU A 626 -28.99 -22.76 -16.24
N ALA A 627 -27.84 -22.28 -15.75
CA ALA A 627 -27.07 -21.27 -16.45
C ALA A 627 -26.60 -21.78 -17.82
N ILE A 628 -26.11 -23.03 -17.90
CA ILE A 628 -25.73 -23.68 -19.16
C ILE A 628 -26.94 -23.82 -20.08
N ALA A 629 -28.09 -24.26 -19.56
CA ALA A 629 -29.31 -24.42 -20.35
C ALA A 629 -29.82 -23.08 -20.92
N LYS A 630 -29.77 -22.00 -20.12
CA LYS A 630 -30.16 -20.66 -20.54
C LYS A 630 -29.20 -20.09 -21.58
N LEU A 631 -27.88 -20.16 -21.36
CA LEU A 631 -26.85 -19.71 -22.30
C LEU A 631 -27.02 -20.35 -23.70
N LYS A 632 -27.46 -21.61 -23.78
CA LYS A 632 -27.74 -22.28 -25.07
C LYS A 632 -28.98 -21.75 -25.81
N ARG A 633 -29.93 -21.15 -25.10
CA ARG A 633 -31.25 -20.75 -25.64
C ARG A 633 -31.29 -19.34 -26.23
N GLY A 634 -30.37 -18.44 -25.84
CA GLY A 634 -30.39 -17.07 -26.32
C GLY A 634 -29.42 -16.14 -25.59
N ARG A 635 -29.76 -14.84 -25.56
CA ARG A 635 -28.95 -13.77 -24.94
C ARG A 635 -29.06 -13.78 -23.42
N TYR A 636 -28.32 -14.69 -22.81
CA TYR A 636 -28.15 -14.79 -21.37
C TYR A 636 -26.69 -14.59 -20.99
N CYS A 637 -26.42 -14.08 -19.79
CA CYS A 637 -25.07 -13.91 -19.28
C CYS A 637 -24.91 -14.41 -17.84
N ILE A 638 -23.70 -14.82 -17.49
CA ILE A 638 -23.26 -15.06 -16.12
C ILE A 638 -22.37 -13.89 -15.72
N VAL A 639 -22.70 -13.25 -14.61
CA VAL A 639 -21.95 -12.09 -14.11
C VAL A 639 -21.20 -12.44 -12.82
N PRO A 640 -20.15 -11.68 -12.47
CA PRO A 640 -19.48 -11.82 -11.19
C PRO A 640 -20.38 -11.44 -10.02
N ASP A 641 -20.15 -12.04 -8.86
CA ASP A 641 -20.82 -11.70 -7.59
C ASP A 641 -20.65 -10.23 -7.17
N THR A 642 -19.62 -9.56 -7.68
CA THR A 642 -19.44 -8.11 -7.51
C THR A 642 -20.58 -7.30 -8.12
N PHE A 643 -21.18 -7.73 -9.24
CA PHE A 643 -22.27 -7.00 -9.87
C PHE A 643 -23.51 -7.01 -8.97
N HIS A 644 -23.80 -8.16 -8.35
CA HIS A 644 -24.84 -8.24 -7.33
C HIS A 644 -24.54 -7.34 -6.13
N LYS A 645 -23.33 -7.40 -5.59
CA LYS A 645 -22.96 -6.66 -4.38
C LYS A 645 -22.91 -5.15 -4.56
N PHE A 646 -22.43 -4.66 -5.70
CA PHE A 646 -22.24 -3.22 -5.95
C PHE A 646 -23.44 -2.56 -6.61
N ALA A 647 -24.04 -3.24 -7.58
CA ALA A 647 -25.13 -2.69 -8.37
C ALA A 647 -26.51 -3.09 -7.83
N GLY A 648 -26.57 -4.17 -7.05
CA GLY A 648 -27.83 -4.77 -6.60
C GLY A 648 -28.50 -5.66 -7.64
N LEU A 649 -27.78 -6.06 -8.69
CA LEU A 649 -28.31 -6.89 -9.77
C LEU A 649 -28.57 -8.34 -9.30
N ASN A 650 -29.70 -8.91 -9.69
CA ASN A 650 -30.15 -10.25 -9.32
C ASN A 650 -30.36 -11.11 -10.56
N LEU A 651 -30.60 -12.41 -10.35
CA LEU A 651 -31.01 -13.31 -11.42
C LEU A 651 -32.27 -12.79 -12.12
N GLY A 652 -32.28 -12.84 -13.45
CA GLY A 652 -33.40 -12.37 -14.29
C GLY A 652 -33.35 -10.88 -14.62
N ASP A 653 -32.48 -10.09 -13.98
CA ASP A 653 -32.28 -8.70 -14.38
C ASP A 653 -31.61 -8.64 -15.77
N LYS A 654 -31.89 -7.56 -16.50
CA LYS A 654 -31.33 -7.33 -17.83
C LYS A 654 -30.15 -6.37 -17.78
N ILE A 655 -29.13 -6.67 -18.57
CA ILE A 655 -27.96 -5.81 -18.79
C ILE A 655 -27.87 -5.52 -20.29
N GLY A 656 -27.90 -4.23 -20.64
CA GLY A 656 -27.68 -3.77 -22.01
C GLY A 656 -26.20 -3.56 -22.32
N PHE A 657 -25.77 -3.98 -23.50
CA PHE A 657 -24.43 -3.80 -24.05
C PHE A 657 -24.50 -2.99 -25.35
N ILE A 658 -23.58 -2.06 -25.54
CA ILE A 658 -23.48 -1.20 -26.72
C ILE A 658 -22.37 -1.72 -27.64
N PRO A 659 -22.69 -2.34 -28.80
CA PRO A 659 -21.71 -2.82 -29.75
C PRO A 659 -20.81 -1.66 -30.24
N PRO A 660 -19.47 -1.81 -30.21
CA PRO A 660 -18.58 -0.75 -30.69
C PRO A 660 -18.75 -0.42 -32.18
N ASN A 661 -19.15 -1.40 -33.00
CA ASN A 661 -19.35 -1.25 -34.44
C ASN A 661 -20.76 -0.79 -34.82
N ASP A 662 -21.71 -0.83 -33.88
CA ASP A 662 -23.10 -0.41 -34.08
C ASP A 662 -23.67 0.21 -32.78
N PRO A 663 -23.24 1.45 -32.43
CA PRO A 663 -23.61 2.06 -31.15
C PRO A 663 -25.09 2.39 -31.02
N ASP A 664 -25.80 2.56 -32.12
CA ASP A 664 -27.21 2.98 -32.16
C ASP A 664 -28.19 1.84 -31.82
N HIS A 665 -27.74 0.59 -31.88
CA HIS A 665 -28.55 -0.59 -31.61
C HIS A 665 -28.03 -1.39 -30.40
N PRO A 666 -28.35 -0.97 -29.16
CA PRO A 666 -27.94 -1.69 -27.96
C PRO A 666 -28.60 -3.07 -27.85
N ILE A 667 -27.88 -4.01 -27.25
CA ILE A 667 -28.25 -5.42 -27.15
C ILE A 667 -28.45 -5.80 -25.68
N GLU A 668 -29.62 -6.34 -25.33
CA GLU A 668 -29.91 -6.79 -23.97
C GLU A 668 -29.60 -8.27 -23.74
N TYR A 669 -28.99 -8.56 -22.59
CA TYR A 669 -28.76 -9.90 -22.07
C TYR A 669 -29.43 -10.05 -20.69
N GLU A 670 -30.04 -11.20 -20.42
CA GLU A 670 -30.60 -11.52 -19.10
C GLU A 670 -29.58 -12.27 -18.23
N ILE A 671 -29.48 -11.91 -16.94
CA ILE A 671 -28.60 -12.59 -16.00
C ILE A 671 -29.14 -13.99 -15.67
N ALA A 672 -28.46 -15.02 -16.17
CA ALA A 672 -28.77 -16.43 -15.93
C ALA A 672 -28.03 -17.02 -14.72
N GLY A 673 -26.98 -16.37 -14.23
CA GLY A 673 -26.18 -16.84 -13.11
C GLY A 673 -25.30 -15.76 -12.52
N ILE A 674 -25.04 -15.85 -11.22
CA ILE A 674 -24.10 -14.98 -10.52
C ILE A 674 -23.07 -15.86 -9.83
N ALA A 675 -21.79 -15.71 -10.19
CA ALA A 675 -20.72 -16.58 -9.71
C ALA A 675 -19.55 -15.81 -9.08
N ALA A 676 -18.89 -16.42 -8.11
CA ALA A 676 -17.71 -15.86 -7.46
C ALA A 676 -16.52 -15.88 -8.44
N MET A 677 -16.05 -14.69 -8.83
CA MET A 677 -14.94 -14.54 -9.78
C MET A 677 -13.85 -13.62 -9.21
N PRO A 678 -13.18 -13.99 -8.10
CA PRO A 678 -12.11 -13.17 -7.52
C PRO A 678 -10.99 -12.95 -8.52
N GLY A 679 -10.49 -11.72 -8.58
CA GLY A 679 -9.43 -11.29 -9.49
C GLY A 679 -9.85 -11.06 -10.96
N SER A 680 -11.14 -11.17 -11.31
CA SER A 680 -11.67 -10.90 -12.66
C SER A 680 -11.21 -9.56 -13.26
N ASN A 681 -11.26 -8.48 -12.46
CA ASN A 681 -10.83 -7.14 -12.86
C ASN A 681 -9.34 -7.06 -13.21
N TRP A 682 -8.52 -7.88 -12.55
CA TRP A 682 -7.10 -7.91 -12.80
C TRP A 682 -6.75 -8.72 -14.04
N ILE A 683 -7.46 -9.84 -14.27
CA ILE A 683 -7.29 -10.65 -15.48
C ILE A 683 -7.53 -9.77 -16.71
N THR A 684 -8.67 -9.09 -16.78
CA THR A 684 -8.98 -8.19 -17.91
C THR A 684 -7.88 -7.15 -18.16
N LYS A 685 -7.24 -6.65 -17.09
CA LYS A 685 -6.17 -5.64 -17.16
C LYS A 685 -4.83 -6.20 -17.64
N THR A 686 -4.46 -7.41 -17.25
CA THR A 686 -3.09 -7.94 -17.44
C THR A 686 -2.94 -8.88 -18.62
N THR A 687 -4.03 -9.41 -19.18
CA THR A 687 -3.98 -10.50 -20.18
C THR A 687 -4.34 -10.09 -21.61
N GLY A 688 -4.55 -8.79 -21.86
CA GLY A 688 -4.84 -8.27 -23.21
C GLY A 688 -6.29 -8.44 -23.66
N LEU A 689 -7.23 -8.73 -22.76
CA LEU A 689 -8.68 -8.80 -23.03
C LEU A 689 -9.31 -7.42 -23.26
N ARG A 690 -8.65 -6.35 -22.83
CA ARG A 690 -9.07 -4.96 -23.05
C ARG A 690 -8.60 -4.49 -24.41
N ARG A 691 -9.54 -4.23 -25.33
CA ARG A 691 -9.29 -3.76 -26.70
C ARG A 691 -9.44 -2.25 -26.84
N ASN A 692 -10.56 -1.72 -26.33
CA ASN A 692 -11.04 -0.38 -26.66
C ASN A 692 -10.80 0.63 -25.53
N SER A 693 -10.71 0.16 -24.28
CA SER A 693 -10.52 1.05 -23.12
C SER A 693 -9.61 0.44 -22.06
N VAL A 694 -8.84 1.30 -21.39
CA VAL A 694 -8.04 0.93 -20.21
C VAL A 694 -8.93 0.57 -19.02
N ARG A 695 -10.22 0.90 -19.06
CA ARG A 695 -11.17 0.78 -17.96
C ARG A 695 -12.24 -0.30 -18.26
N THR A 696 -12.45 -1.20 -17.30
CA THR A 696 -13.42 -2.31 -17.40
C THR A 696 -13.86 -2.72 -16.00
N ALA A 697 -15.17 -2.77 -15.76
CA ALA A 697 -15.80 -3.11 -14.48
C ALA A 697 -15.59 -4.57 -14.08
N GLY A 698 -15.40 -5.45 -15.06
CA GLY A 698 -15.21 -6.88 -14.86
C GLY A 698 -15.35 -7.67 -16.15
N LEU A 699 -15.59 -8.97 -16.00
CA LEU A 699 -15.88 -9.87 -17.10
C LEU A 699 -17.25 -10.52 -16.91
N ALA A 700 -17.96 -10.80 -18.00
CA ALA A 700 -19.20 -11.58 -17.98
C ALA A 700 -19.09 -12.71 -19.00
N PHE A 701 -19.70 -13.86 -18.72
CA PHE A 701 -19.74 -14.98 -19.65
C PHE A 701 -21.07 -15.03 -20.39
N ALA A 702 -21.03 -15.28 -21.69
CA ALA A 702 -22.20 -15.42 -22.56
C ALA A 702 -21.99 -16.56 -23.55
N SER A 703 -23.01 -16.87 -24.34
CA SER A 703 -22.92 -17.88 -25.40
C SER A 703 -21.96 -17.43 -26.51
N GLU A 704 -21.03 -18.29 -26.91
CA GLU A 704 -20.06 -17.96 -27.96
C GLU A 704 -20.73 -17.53 -29.26
N GLN A 705 -21.76 -18.27 -29.70
CA GLN A 705 -22.45 -17.98 -30.96
C GLN A 705 -23.09 -16.59 -30.93
N GLN A 706 -23.84 -16.28 -29.86
CA GLN A 706 -24.51 -14.99 -29.71
C GLN A 706 -23.52 -13.83 -29.69
N VAL A 707 -22.43 -13.93 -28.91
CA VAL A 707 -21.42 -12.87 -28.84
C VAL A 707 -20.72 -12.65 -30.19
N ARG A 708 -20.50 -13.71 -30.97
CA ARG A 708 -19.89 -13.57 -32.30
C ARG A 708 -20.82 -12.91 -33.30
N ASP A 709 -22.09 -13.25 -33.26
CA ASP A 709 -23.11 -12.71 -34.15
C ASP A 709 -23.41 -11.24 -33.79
N ASP A 710 -23.61 -10.96 -32.50
CA ASP A 710 -23.95 -9.63 -31.96
C ASP A 710 -22.83 -8.58 -32.15
N PHE A 711 -21.55 -9.00 -32.06
CA PHE A 711 -20.40 -8.10 -32.15
C PHE A 711 -19.56 -8.27 -33.43
N VAL A 712 -20.03 -9.12 -34.36
CA VAL A 712 -19.40 -9.39 -35.66
C VAL A 712 -17.92 -9.81 -35.52
N LEU A 713 -17.71 -10.96 -34.88
CA LEU A 713 -16.37 -11.50 -34.57
C LEU A 713 -16.04 -12.78 -35.38
N PRO A 714 -15.67 -12.67 -36.67
CA PRO A 714 -15.51 -13.81 -37.57
C PRO A 714 -14.24 -14.64 -37.30
N ARG A 715 -13.21 -14.06 -36.69
CA ARG A 715 -11.92 -14.73 -36.43
C ARG A 715 -11.81 -15.24 -34.98
N ARG A 716 -10.96 -16.24 -34.78
CA ARG A 716 -10.67 -16.86 -33.48
C ARG A 716 -9.41 -16.24 -32.89
N GLU A 717 -9.58 -15.22 -32.08
CA GLU A 717 -8.47 -14.45 -31.52
C GLU A 717 -7.99 -14.96 -30.17
N TYR A 718 -8.92 -15.30 -29.27
CA TYR A 718 -8.61 -15.66 -27.90
C TYR A 718 -8.84 -17.16 -27.65
N PHE A 719 -7.91 -17.75 -26.91
CA PHE A 719 -7.95 -19.13 -26.49
C PHE A 719 -7.60 -19.21 -25.01
N TRP A 720 -8.44 -19.88 -24.22
CA TRP A 720 -8.16 -20.14 -22.81
C TRP A 720 -7.93 -21.64 -22.63
N LEU A 721 -6.86 -22.00 -21.94
CA LEU A 721 -6.42 -23.39 -21.82
C LEU A 721 -5.62 -23.66 -20.56
N ASN A 722 -5.58 -24.94 -20.17
CA ASN A 722 -4.66 -25.46 -19.17
C ASN A 722 -3.48 -26.15 -19.86
N THR A 723 -2.29 -26.06 -19.24
CA THR A 723 -1.07 -26.65 -19.78
C THR A 723 -0.64 -27.89 -18.99
N ALA A 724 0.12 -28.77 -19.65
CA ALA A 724 0.78 -29.88 -18.98
C ALA A 724 1.79 -29.37 -17.94
N SER A 725 2.01 -30.14 -16.88
CA SER A 725 2.93 -29.77 -15.79
C SER A 725 4.34 -29.49 -16.32
N GLY A 726 4.85 -28.29 -16.06
CA GLY A 726 6.23 -27.89 -16.39
C GLY A 726 6.38 -27.05 -17.67
N VAL A 727 5.32 -26.88 -18.46
CA VAL A 727 5.34 -26.02 -19.67
C VAL A 727 5.20 -24.55 -19.27
N THR A 728 6.15 -23.69 -19.67
CA THR A 728 6.09 -22.25 -19.41
C THR A 728 5.34 -21.49 -20.52
N ALA A 729 4.91 -20.26 -20.22
CA ALA A 729 4.25 -19.41 -21.20
C ALA A 729 5.15 -19.09 -22.40
N GLU A 730 6.45 -18.92 -22.17
CA GLU A 730 7.44 -18.67 -23.22
C GLU A 730 7.58 -19.87 -24.15
N GLN A 731 7.72 -21.08 -23.60
CA GLN A 731 7.79 -22.32 -24.38
C GLN A 731 6.54 -22.53 -25.23
N LEU A 732 5.36 -22.27 -24.65
CA LEU A 732 4.11 -22.35 -25.37
C LEU A 732 4.02 -21.28 -26.48
N GLN A 733 4.48 -20.05 -26.21
CA GLN A 733 4.53 -18.99 -27.20
C GLN A 733 5.43 -19.35 -28.39
N GLU A 734 6.62 -19.90 -28.15
CA GLU A 734 7.54 -20.36 -29.20
C GLU A 734 6.91 -21.45 -30.07
N ARG A 735 6.24 -22.43 -29.45
CA ARG A 735 5.54 -23.52 -30.17
C ARG A 735 4.42 -22.99 -31.06
N LEU A 736 3.64 -22.03 -30.54
CA LEU A 736 2.51 -21.41 -31.25
C LEU A 736 2.95 -20.40 -32.32
N GLN A 737 4.19 -19.89 -32.26
CA GLN A 737 4.73 -18.92 -33.21
C GLN A 737 4.67 -19.43 -34.67
N SER A 738 4.80 -20.73 -34.87
CA SER A 738 4.68 -21.37 -36.20
C SER A 738 3.32 -21.14 -36.87
N LEU A 739 2.25 -21.03 -36.06
CA LEU A 739 0.87 -20.85 -36.52
C LEU A 739 0.56 -19.40 -36.95
N VAL A 740 1.42 -18.44 -36.63
CA VAL A 740 1.29 -17.05 -37.09
C VAL A 740 1.30 -16.96 -38.62
N SER A 741 2.16 -17.75 -39.26
CA SER A 741 2.29 -17.77 -40.73
C SER A 741 0.99 -18.19 -41.43
N VAL A 742 0.15 -18.98 -40.76
CA VAL A 742 -1.17 -19.40 -41.22
C VAL A 742 -2.18 -18.26 -41.11
N SER A 743 -2.08 -17.42 -40.08
CA SER A 743 -2.91 -16.21 -39.91
C SER A 743 -2.66 -15.18 -41.03
N SER A 744 -1.42 -15.06 -41.51
CA SER A 744 -1.02 -14.06 -42.52
C SER A 744 -1.36 -14.44 -43.96
N ARG A 745 -1.58 -15.73 -44.29
CA ARG A 745 -1.83 -16.18 -45.67
C ARG A 745 -3.27 -15.99 -46.15
N GLY A 746 -4.24 -15.79 -45.26
CA GLY A 746 -5.67 -15.69 -45.61
C GLY A 746 -6.17 -14.29 -45.98
N GLY A 747 -5.31 -13.37 -46.44
CA GLY A 747 -5.64 -11.94 -46.55
C GLY A 747 -5.19 -11.19 -47.80
N ARG A 748 -4.80 -11.87 -48.89
CA ARG A 748 -4.58 -11.21 -50.19
C ARG A 748 -5.71 -11.56 -51.16
N PRO A 749 -6.50 -10.57 -51.63
CA PRO A 749 -7.28 -10.74 -52.86
C PRO A 749 -6.29 -10.98 -54.01
N GLU A 750 -6.53 -12.02 -54.81
CA GLU A 750 -5.85 -12.22 -56.08
C GLU A 750 -6.11 -11.02 -56.99
N GLY A 751 -5.06 -10.28 -57.34
CA GLY A 751 -5.20 -9.13 -58.22
C GLY A 751 -3.98 -8.22 -58.28
N LYS A 752 -3.09 -8.55 -59.23
CA LYS A 752 -2.04 -7.74 -59.89
C LYS A 752 -0.62 -8.21 -59.65
N GLU A 753 -0.16 -8.95 -60.65
CA GLU A 753 1.24 -9.03 -61.05
C GLU A 753 1.87 -7.63 -61.05
N ARG A 754 2.99 -7.48 -60.33
CA ARG A 754 4.05 -6.57 -60.76
C ARG A 754 5.36 -7.33 -60.72
N ALA A 755 5.94 -7.37 -61.89
CA ALA A 755 7.25 -7.93 -62.19
C ALA A 755 8.37 -7.11 -61.54
N ASP A 756 9.54 -7.72 -61.63
CA ASP A 756 10.89 -7.23 -61.41
C ASP A 756 11.49 -7.41 -60.03
N GLY A 757 12.57 -8.20 -60.07
CA GLY A 757 13.25 -8.76 -58.94
C GLY A 757 14.35 -7.88 -58.39
N GLN A 758 14.73 -8.18 -57.15
CA GLN A 758 16.13 -8.28 -56.81
C GLN A 758 16.30 -9.14 -55.56
N GLU A 759 17.05 -10.22 -55.77
CA GLU A 759 17.57 -11.13 -54.77
C GLU A 759 18.42 -10.35 -53.75
N ASN A 760 18.10 -10.41 -52.46
CA ASN A 760 19.12 -10.14 -51.45
C ASN A 760 18.93 -11.03 -50.21
N ARG A 761 19.91 -11.92 -50.04
CA ARG A 761 20.01 -12.97 -49.03
C ARG A 761 20.27 -12.34 -47.65
N ARG A 762 19.52 -12.76 -46.63
CA ARG A 762 19.94 -12.60 -45.22
C ARG A 762 20.59 -13.91 -44.74
N PRO A 763 21.76 -13.90 -44.09
CA PRO A 763 22.38 -15.10 -43.54
C PRO A 763 21.72 -15.51 -42.21
N PRO A 764 21.89 -16.76 -41.76
CA PRO A 764 21.30 -17.25 -40.51
C PRO A 764 22.10 -16.75 -39.31
N ILE A 765 21.42 -16.26 -38.27
CA ILE A 765 22.06 -15.84 -37.02
C ILE A 765 22.34 -17.10 -36.18
N ALA A 766 23.62 -17.30 -35.88
CA ALA A 766 24.17 -18.38 -35.08
C ALA A 766 23.94 -18.19 -33.56
N ALA A 767 24.02 -19.32 -32.85
CA ALA A 767 23.83 -19.46 -31.41
C ALA A 767 25.00 -18.99 -30.54
N ALA A 768 24.68 -18.79 -29.25
CA ALA A 768 25.51 -18.75 -28.04
C ALA A 768 26.22 -17.44 -27.65
N THR A 769 25.89 -16.92 -26.46
CA THR A 769 26.74 -17.06 -25.24
C THR A 769 26.07 -16.47 -23.98
N ASP A 770 26.32 -17.15 -22.86
CA ASP A 770 25.81 -16.93 -21.51
C ASP A 770 26.31 -15.64 -20.82
N GLY A 771 25.45 -15.04 -19.98
CA GLY A 771 25.80 -13.99 -19.01
C GLY A 771 24.64 -13.71 -18.02
N PRO A 772 24.89 -13.44 -16.72
CA PRO A 772 23.88 -13.48 -15.67
C PRO A 772 23.00 -12.23 -15.68
N THR A 773 21.70 -12.39 -15.94
CA THR A 773 20.75 -11.27 -15.97
C THR A 773 20.38 -10.81 -14.55
N ARG A 774 20.93 -9.66 -14.14
CA ARG A 774 20.43 -8.86 -13.01
C ARG A 774 19.02 -8.35 -13.32
N ARG A 775 18.02 -8.84 -12.59
CA ARG A 775 16.63 -8.36 -12.60
C ARG A 775 16.47 -7.19 -11.63
N GLY A 776 16.19 -5.99 -12.15
CA GLY A 776 15.68 -4.82 -11.41
C GLY A 776 14.18 -4.57 -11.70
N PRO A 777 13.40 -4.01 -10.76
CA PRO A 777 11.94 -4.05 -10.77
C PRO A 777 11.34 -2.76 -11.35
N GLY A 778 11.07 -2.75 -12.65
CA GLY A 778 10.36 -1.64 -13.32
C GLY A 778 9.83 -1.98 -14.72
N ALA A 779 10.18 -3.15 -15.24
CA ALA A 779 9.85 -3.52 -16.61
C ALA A 779 8.41 -4.06 -16.73
N GLY A 780 7.45 -3.16 -16.92
CA GLY A 780 6.35 -3.41 -17.85
C GLY A 780 6.91 -3.42 -19.28
N GLY A 781 7.84 -4.33 -19.58
CA GLY A 781 8.49 -4.42 -20.88
C GLY A 781 7.47 -4.76 -21.96
N ARG A 782 7.59 -4.10 -23.13
CA ARG A 782 6.99 -4.48 -24.42
C ARG A 782 6.63 -5.98 -24.47
N ARG A 783 5.39 -6.35 -24.12
CA ARG A 783 4.83 -7.71 -24.28
C ARG A 783 3.72 -7.74 -25.35
N GLY A 784 3.58 -6.68 -26.16
CA GLY A 784 2.38 -6.44 -26.97
C GLY A 784 2.54 -6.28 -28.49
N ASP A 785 3.74 -6.16 -29.05
CA ASP A 785 3.89 -5.92 -30.50
C ASP A 785 4.15 -7.21 -31.31
N GLY A 786 3.95 -8.37 -30.67
CA GLY A 786 4.05 -9.67 -31.32
C GLY A 786 2.67 -10.15 -31.80
N PRO A 787 2.60 -10.87 -32.94
CA PRO A 787 1.34 -11.42 -33.47
C PRO A 787 0.69 -12.49 -32.58
N ILE A 788 1.38 -12.91 -31.51
CA ILE A 788 0.86 -13.79 -30.45
C ILE A 788 1.25 -13.19 -29.10
N GLN A 789 0.29 -13.19 -28.19
CA GLN A 789 0.50 -12.88 -26.78
C GLN A 789 0.04 -14.07 -25.94
N VAL A 790 0.95 -14.66 -25.18
CA VAL A 790 0.64 -15.72 -24.20
C VAL A 790 0.73 -15.13 -22.79
N SER A 791 -0.36 -15.21 -22.04
CA SER A 791 -0.49 -14.67 -20.69
C SER A 791 -0.75 -15.78 -19.68
N SER A 792 0.23 -16.06 -18.81
CA SER A 792 0.10 -17.02 -17.71
C SER A 792 -0.58 -16.37 -16.50
N ILE A 793 -1.66 -16.98 -16.02
CA ILE A 793 -2.36 -16.53 -14.80
C ILE A 793 -1.50 -16.75 -13.56
N LYS A 794 -0.63 -17.76 -13.56
CA LYS A 794 0.35 -17.98 -12.49
C LYS A 794 1.33 -16.81 -12.39
N GLU A 795 1.90 -16.36 -13.50
CA GLU A 795 2.79 -15.19 -13.53
C GLU A 795 2.08 -13.92 -13.06
N VAL A 796 0.83 -13.72 -13.47
CA VAL A 796 0.00 -12.60 -13.04
C VAL A 796 -0.20 -12.63 -11.52
N ARG A 797 -0.58 -13.79 -10.97
CA ARG A 797 -0.77 -14.00 -9.53
C ARG A 797 0.52 -13.78 -8.74
N ASP A 798 1.64 -14.34 -9.21
CA ASP A 798 2.94 -14.23 -8.53
C ASP A 798 3.49 -12.79 -8.59
N GLY A 799 3.32 -12.09 -9.72
CA GLY A 799 3.65 -10.68 -9.86
C GLY A 799 2.85 -9.78 -8.91
N MET A 800 1.56 -10.07 -8.72
CA MET A 800 0.72 -9.37 -7.72
C MET A 800 1.18 -9.67 -6.30
N ARG A 801 1.43 -10.94 -5.96
CA ARG A 801 1.94 -11.32 -4.64
C ARG A 801 3.27 -10.67 -4.31
N LEU A 802 4.17 -10.54 -5.28
CA LEU A 802 5.46 -9.89 -5.08
C LEU A 802 5.28 -8.40 -4.76
N ARG A 803 4.48 -7.68 -5.55
CA ARG A 803 4.24 -6.23 -5.35
C ARG A 803 3.46 -5.95 -4.07
N ALA A 804 2.34 -6.64 -3.89
CA ALA A 804 1.52 -6.49 -2.69
C ALA A 804 2.29 -6.95 -1.45
N GLY A 805 3.06 -8.03 -1.54
CA GLY A 805 3.92 -8.51 -0.47
C GLY A 805 4.97 -7.49 -0.06
N ALA A 806 5.57 -6.76 -1.01
CA ALA A 806 6.50 -5.66 -0.70
C ALA A 806 5.78 -4.52 0.05
N ALA A 807 4.59 -4.12 -0.39
CA ALA A 807 3.79 -3.09 0.30
C ALA A 807 3.33 -3.53 1.70
N ILE A 808 2.81 -4.76 1.84
CA ILE A 808 2.40 -5.35 3.12
C ILE A 808 3.60 -5.46 4.08
N SER A 809 4.77 -5.84 3.56
CA SER A 809 6.01 -5.89 4.35
C SER A 809 6.46 -4.48 4.77
N ALA A 810 6.35 -3.49 3.88
CA ALA A 810 6.63 -2.09 4.18
C ALA A 810 5.78 -1.58 5.35
N MET A 811 4.47 -1.87 5.34
CA MET A 811 3.56 -1.56 6.45
C MET A 811 3.93 -2.32 7.74
N GLY A 812 4.50 -3.53 7.62
CA GLY A 812 4.93 -4.35 8.73
C GLY A 812 6.21 -3.89 9.44
N TRP A 813 7.11 -3.16 8.76
CA TRP A 813 8.35 -2.67 9.38
C TRP A 813 8.09 -1.72 10.54
N LEU A 814 7.04 -0.91 10.45
CA LEU A 814 6.71 0.12 11.44
C LEU A 814 6.43 -0.48 12.84
N PRO A 815 5.47 -1.42 13.01
CA PRO A 815 5.30 -2.12 14.28
C PRO A 815 6.53 -2.89 14.78
N LEU A 816 7.39 -3.39 13.88
CA LEU A 816 8.64 -4.07 14.28
C LEU A 816 9.65 -3.10 14.87
N ILE A 817 9.73 -1.87 14.37
CA ILE A 817 10.58 -0.84 14.97
C ILE A 817 10.03 -0.47 16.36
N THR A 818 8.71 -0.32 16.49
CA THR A 818 8.07 -0.13 17.80
C THR A 818 8.40 -1.26 18.77
N LEU A 819 8.41 -2.52 18.31
CA LEU A 819 8.82 -3.68 19.10
C LEU A 819 10.27 -3.58 19.58
N ILE A 820 11.21 -3.12 18.73
CA ILE A 820 12.62 -2.89 19.11
C ILE A 820 12.70 -1.85 20.24
N VAL A 821 11.98 -0.74 20.10
CA VAL A 821 11.93 0.31 21.13
C VAL A 821 11.38 -0.23 22.45
N VAL A 822 10.26 -0.96 22.41
CA VAL A 822 9.64 -1.55 23.62
C VAL A 822 10.60 -2.54 24.29
N SER A 823 11.44 -3.23 23.53
CA SER A 823 12.43 -4.16 24.09
C SER A 823 13.48 -3.50 24.99
N LEU A 824 13.81 -2.23 24.76
CA LEU A 824 14.71 -1.46 25.65
C LEU A 824 14.08 -1.28 27.04
N GLY A 825 12.75 -1.13 27.10
CA GLY A 825 11.99 -1.12 28.35
C GLY A 825 12.09 -2.44 29.13
N ILE A 826 12.19 -3.58 28.43
CA ILE A 826 12.42 -4.89 29.07
C ILE A 826 13.75 -4.88 29.82
N ALA A 827 14.82 -4.38 29.20
CA ALA A 827 16.15 -4.36 29.80
C ALA A 827 16.15 -3.61 31.14
N ASN A 828 15.50 -2.44 31.17
CA ASN A 828 15.31 -1.67 32.41
C ASN A 828 14.53 -2.47 33.46
N THR A 829 13.46 -3.15 33.03
CA THR A 829 12.57 -3.89 33.93
C THR A 829 13.21 -5.14 34.50
N ILE A 830 14.00 -5.88 33.72
CA ILE A 830 14.79 -7.02 34.19
C ILE A 830 15.91 -6.53 35.11
N ALA A 831 16.61 -5.45 34.76
CA ALA A 831 17.64 -4.88 35.62
C ALA A 831 17.06 -4.48 37.00
N ALA A 832 15.85 -3.93 37.01
CA ALA A 832 15.13 -3.60 38.23
C ALA A 832 14.70 -4.84 39.03
N SER A 833 14.17 -5.87 38.38
CA SER A 833 13.87 -7.18 39.00
C SER A 833 15.11 -7.79 39.70
N VAL A 834 16.24 -7.78 39.00
CA VAL A 834 17.52 -8.25 39.52
C VAL A 834 17.95 -7.45 40.75
N ARG A 835 17.78 -6.12 40.74
CA ARG A 835 18.11 -5.26 41.88
C ARG A 835 17.23 -5.55 43.10
N ALA A 836 15.93 -5.71 42.90
CA ALA A 836 14.98 -6.00 43.97
C ALA A 836 15.26 -7.36 44.64
N ARG A 837 15.85 -8.31 43.91
CA ARG A 837 16.09 -9.70 44.36
C ARG A 837 17.55 -10.02 44.64
N ARG A 838 18.40 -9.00 44.83
CA ARG A 838 19.83 -9.18 45.12
C ARG A 838 20.09 -10.05 46.33
N TRP A 839 19.29 -9.89 47.39
CA TRP A 839 19.41 -10.70 48.59
C TRP A 839 19.13 -12.19 48.32
N GLU A 840 18.01 -12.49 47.66
CA GLU A 840 17.64 -13.86 47.25
C GLU A 840 18.74 -14.49 46.39
N PHE A 841 19.29 -13.74 45.44
CA PHE A 841 20.38 -14.20 44.60
C PHE A 841 21.67 -14.46 45.40
N GLY A 842 21.94 -13.64 46.42
CA GLY A 842 23.04 -13.85 47.37
C GLY A 842 22.87 -15.15 48.15
N VAL A 843 21.66 -15.43 48.65
CA VAL A 843 21.33 -16.68 49.35
C VAL A 843 21.49 -17.89 48.41
N LEU A 844 20.93 -17.84 47.20
CA LEU A 844 21.06 -18.91 46.22
C LEU A 844 22.53 -19.19 45.85
N ARG A 845 23.34 -18.14 45.69
CA ARG A 845 24.78 -18.25 45.44
C ARG A 845 25.54 -18.84 46.63
N ALA A 846 25.14 -18.52 47.87
CA ALA A 846 25.73 -19.06 49.10
C ALA A 846 25.39 -20.54 49.31
N VAL A 847 24.18 -20.95 48.95
CA VAL A 847 23.70 -22.36 49.01
C VAL A 847 24.32 -23.23 47.88
N GLY A 848 25.04 -22.64 46.93
CA GLY A 848 25.83 -23.36 45.94
C GLY A 848 25.42 -23.17 44.48
N LEU A 849 24.47 -22.26 44.17
CA LEU A 849 24.13 -21.94 42.78
C LEU A 849 25.34 -21.33 42.04
N LYS A 850 25.75 -21.96 40.93
CA LYS A 850 26.87 -21.48 40.11
C LYS A 850 26.56 -20.11 39.49
N ARG A 851 27.60 -19.32 39.18
CA ARG A 851 27.48 -18.00 38.51
C ARG A 851 26.64 -18.07 37.24
N LEU A 852 26.90 -19.08 36.40
CA LEU A 852 26.13 -19.37 35.18
C LEU A 852 24.70 -19.80 35.46
N GLY A 853 24.44 -20.49 36.58
CA GLY A 853 23.08 -20.88 36.99
C GLY A 853 22.22 -19.66 37.31
N LEU A 854 22.80 -18.66 37.99
CA LEU A 854 22.11 -17.41 38.26
C LEU A 854 21.83 -16.60 36.98
N SER A 855 22.80 -16.51 36.07
CA SER A 855 22.59 -15.85 34.78
C SER A 855 21.50 -16.53 33.93
N ARG A 856 21.48 -17.87 33.90
CA ARG A 856 20.44 -18.65 33.20
C ARG A 856 19.06 -18.47 33.84
N LEU A 857 18.98 -18.27 35.15
CA LEU A 857 17.72 -18.00 35.83
C LEU A 857 17.11 -16.67 35.35
N VAL A 858 17.93 -15.61 35.31
CA VAL A 858 17.49 -14.29 34.78
C VAL A 858 17.13 -14.39 33.29
N LEU A 859 17.89 -15.16 32.50
CA LEU A 859 17.58 -15.38 31.09
C LEU A 859 16.27 -16.16 30.89
N SER A 860 15.99 -17.14 31.76
CA SER A 860 14.75 -17.90 31.71
C SER A 860 13.53 -17.03 32.00
N GLU A 861 13.65 -16.06 32.92
CA GLU A 861 12.61 -15.06 33.18
C GLU A 861 12.29 -14.26 31.90
N ALA A 862 13.32 -13.79 31.20
CA ALA A 862 13.16 -13.04 29.96
C ALA A 862 12.51 -13.86 28.83
N LEU A 863 12.90 -15.12 28.69
CA LEU A 863 12.32 -16.03 27.69
C LEU A 863 10.86 -16.35 27.98
N LEU A 864 10.49 -16.59 29.24
CA LEU A 864 9.09 -16.79 29.61
C LEU A 864 8.25 -15.54 29.28
N ILE A 865 8.76 -14.34 29.56
CA ILE A 865 8.11 -13.08 29.15
C ILE A 865 7.93 -13.04 27.63
N GLY A 866 8.95 -13.43 26.86
CA GLY A 866 8.88 -13.53 25.40
C GLY A 866 7.79 -14.49 24.90
N VAL A 867 7.61 -15.64 25.56
CA VAL A 867 6.52 -16.59 25.24
C VAL A 867 5.15 -15.99 25.57
N VAL A 868 4.97 -15.40 26.75
CA VAL A 868 3.71 -14.74 27.14
C VAL A 868 3.35 -13.64 26.14
N ALA A 869 4.32 -12.78 25.82
CA ALA A 869 4.15 -11.70 24.85
C ALA A 869 3.78 -12.24 23.47
N SER A 870 4.44 -13.29 22.99
CA SER A 870 4.17 -13.91 21.69
C SER A 870 2.74 -14.46 21.61
N LEU A 871 2.27 -15.17 22.64
CA LEU A 871 0.91 -15.73 22.66
C LEU A 871 -0.15 -14.62 22.66
N LEU A 872 0.03 -13.59 23.49
CA LEU A 872 -0.86 -12.43 23.52
C LEU A 872 -0.87 -11.70 22.17
N SER A 873 0.31 -11.51 21.56
CA SER A 873 0.46 -10.82 20.27
C SER A 873 -0.22 -11.54 19.14
N LEU A 874 -0.09 -12.87 19.07
CA LEU A 874 -0.72 -13.68 18.02
C LEU A 874 -2.23 -13.59 18.11
N ALA A 875 -2.78 -13.80 19.31
CA ALA A 875 -4.21 -13.71 19.54
C ALA A 875 -4.76 -12.30 19.28
N PHE A 876 -4.10 -11.26 19.81
CA PHE A 876 -4.49 -9.87 19.58
C PHE A 876 -4.44 -9.53 18.08
N GLY A 877 -3.34 -9.85 17.41
CA GLY A 877 -3.14 -9.52 16.00
C GLY A 877 -4.12 -10.22 15.08
N VAL A 878 -4.41 -11.50 15.31
CA VAL A 878 -5.41 -12.24 14.52
C VAL A 878 -6.81 -11.65 14.71
N ILE A 879 -7.22 -11.34 15.94
CA ILE A 879 -8.55 -10.77 16.22
C ILE A 879 -8.69 -9.36 15.63
N VAL A 880 -7.68 -8.50 15.80
CA VAL A 880 -7.68 -7.16 15.21
C VAL A 880 -7.65 -7.23 13.69
N GLY A 881 -6.80 -8.07 13.09
CA GLY A 881 -6.74 -8.27 11.64
C GLY A 881 -8.06 -8.78 11.06
N TRP A 882 -8.71 -9.72 11.75
CA TRP A 882 -10.03 -10.23 11.38
C TRP A 882 -11.15 -9.18 11.53
N SER A 883 -11.08 -8.34 12.56
CA SER A 883 -12.03 -7.24 12.78
C SER A 883 -11.87 -6.17 11.69
N CYS A 884 -10.64 -5.80 11.34
CA CYS A 884 -10.36 -4.89 10.22
C CYS A 884 -10.87 -5.46 8.89
N LEU A 885 -10.70 -6.77 8.66
CA LEU A 885 -11.23 -7.44 7.47
C LEU A 885 -12.76 -7.37 7.40
N GLY A 886 -13.44 -7.54 8.55
CA GLY A 886 -14.89 -7.38 8.63
C GLY A 886 -15.35 -5.95 8.40
N LEU A 887 -14.59 -4.97 8.90
CA LEU A 887 -14.91 -3.54 8.76
C LEU A 887 -14.86 -3.09 7.30
N VAL A 888 -13.97 -3.67 6.49
CA VAL A 888 -13.88 -3.42 5.04
C VAL A 888 -15.20 -3.73 4.31
N ARG A 889 -16.05 -4.61 4.84
CA ARG A 889 -17.37 -4.90 4.25
C ARG A 889 -18.34 -3.72 4.33
N TYR A 890 -18.08 -2.77 5.23
CA TYR A 890 -19.01 -1.70 5.56
C TYR A 890 -18.44 -0.31 5.35
N VAL A 891 -17.12 -0.15 5.34
CA VAL A 891 -16.48 1.13 5.06
C VAL A 891 -16.65 1.43 3.58
N SER A 892 -17.44 2.46 3.27
CA SER A 892 -17.76 2.99 1.94
C SER A 892 -16.56 3.59 1.19
N ASN A 893 -15.33 3.32 1.63
CA ASN A 893 -14.15 3.68 0.86
C ASN A 893 -14.09 2.73 -0.33
N ALA A 894 -14.51 3.29 -1.46
CA ALA A 894 -14.92 2.66 -2.70
C ALA A 894 -13.97 1.60 -3.31
N TRP A 895 -12.77 1.37 -2.78
CA TRP A 895 -11.78 0.46 -3.36
C TRP A 895 -11.97 -1.02 -2.99
N PHE A 896 -12.65 -1.32 -1.88
CA PHE A 896 -12.58 -2.63 -1.23
C PHE A 896 -13.93 -3.28 -0.88
N GLU A 897 -15.02 -2.56 -1.08
CA GLU A 897 -16.37 -3.05 -0.88
C GLU A 897 -16.60 -4.32 -1.72
N GLY A 898 -17.40 -5.28 -1.26
CA GLY A 898 -17.76 -6.49 -2.01
C GLY A 898 -16.68 -7.59 -2.23
N VAL A 899 -15.39 -7.34 -1.95
CA VAL A 899 -14.33 -8.35 -2.10
C VAL A 899 -14.52 -9.47 -1.07
N ALA A 900 -14.84 -10.68 -1.53
CA ALA A 900 -14.90 -11.86 -0.67
C ALA A 900 -13.47 -12.20 -0.21
N THR A 901 -13.16 -11.88 1.04
CA THR A 901 -11.86 -12.15 1.63
C THR A 901 -11.98 -13.28 2.64
N THR A 902 -11.07 -14.25 2.53
CA THR A 902 -10.88 -15.30 3.53
C THR A 902 -9.82 -14.87 4.51
N LEU A 903 -10.01 -15.20 5.80
CA LEU A 903 -8.97 -14.99 6.80
C LEU A 903 -7.78 -15.91 6.51
N ILE A 904 -6.62 -15.31 6.23
CA ILE A 904 -5.36 -16.01 5.99
C ILE A 904 -4.37 -15.58 7.06
N ILE A 905 -3.77 -16.57 7.74
CA ILE A 905 -2.67 -16.33 8.68
C ILE A 905 -1.35 -16.62 7.96
N PRO A 906 -0.54 -15.59 7.61
CA PRO A 906 0.65 -15.75 6.80
C PRO A 906 1.85 -16.16 7.66
N TRP A 907 1.94 -17.43 8.05
CA TRP A 907 3.02 -17.94 8.91
C TRP A 907 4.43 -17.59 8.41
N ASN A 908 4.63 -17.60 7.08
CA ASN A 908 5.90 -17.23 6.43
C ASN A 908 6.30 -15.77 6.62
N SER A 909 5.34 -14.86 6.80
CA SER A 909 5.62 -13.47 7.13
C SER A 909 5.76 -13.30 8.63
N LEU A 910 4.93 -13.98 9.42
CA LEU A 910 4.89 -13.80 10.87
C LEU A 910 6.17 -14.24 11.57
N TRP A 911 6.76 -15.40 11.21
CA TRP A 911 7.86 -15.99 11.99
C TRP A 911 9.02 -15.03 12.29
N PHE A 912 9.33 -14.11 11.35
CA PHE A 912 10.39 -13.12 11.52
C PHE A 912 10.18 -12.24 12.75
N GLY A 913 8.96 -11.68 12.92
CA GLY A 913 8.64 -10.82 14.07
C GLY A 913 8.70 -11.56 15.41
N TYR A 914 8.29 -12.83 15.43
CA TYR A 914 8.32 -13.65 16.65
C TYR A 914 9.76 -14.04 17.02
N VAL A 915 10.57 -14.46 16.04
CA VAL A 915 12.00 -14.73 16.26
C VAL A 915 12.71 -13.47 16.74
N LEU A 916 12.45 -12.33 16.11
CA LEU A 916 13.00 -11.03 16.52
C LEU A 916 12.62 -10.71 17.98
N THR A 917 11.38 -10.98 18.40
CA THR A 917 10.95 -10.77 19.79
C THR A 917 11.75 -11.60 20.78
N PHE A 918 11.99 -12.88 20.51
CA PHE A 918 12.81 -13.73 21.37
C PHE A 918 14.27 -13.25 21.42
N VAL A 919 14.83 -12.86 20.28
CA VAL A 919 16.18 -12.30 20.19
C VAL A 919 16.29 -11.02 21.02
N LEU A 920 15.35 -10.09 20.88
CA LEU A 920 15.32 -8.83 21.61
C LEU A 920 15.15 -9.04 23.12
N CYS A 921 14.25 -9.94 23.56
CA CYS A 921 14.08 -10.28 24.98
C CYS A 921 15.37 -10.86 25.57
N THR A 922 16.06 -11.71 24.80
CA THR A 922 17.33 -12.30 25.21
C THR A 922 18.40 -11.23 25.34
N ILE A 923 18.58 -10.38 24.32
CA ILE A 923 19.56 -9.29 24.29
C ILE A 923 19.32 -8.32 25.46
N ALA A 924 18.07 -7.93 25.70
CA ALA A 924 17.68 -7.04 26.79
C ALA A 924 18.05 -7.61 28.17
N ALA A 925 18.03 -8.94 28.32
CA ALA A 925 18.35 -9.63 29.57
C ALA A 925 19.84 -9.94 29.75
N LEU A 926 20.66 -9.94 28.67
CA LEU A 926 22.07 -10.34 28.72
C LEU A 926 22.88 -9.53 29.73
N TRP A 927 22.80 -8.19 29.66
CA TRP A 927 23.56 -7.33 30.55
C TRP A 927 23.18 -7.53 32.03
N PRO A 928 21.88 -7.46 32.42
CA PRO A 928 21.46 -7.78 33.79
C PRO A 928 21.84 -9.19 34.25
N ALA A 929 21.70 -10.20 33.39
CA ALA A 929 21.98 -11.59 33.71
C ALA A 929 23.48 -11.85 33.97
N ILE A 930 24.36 -11.27 33.14
CA ILE A 930 25.81 -11.37 33.31
C ILE A 930 26.25 -10.58 34.54
N SER A 931 25.71 -9.37 34.73
CA SER A 931 26.01 -8.52 35.89
C SER A 931 25.66 -9.24 37.21
N ALA A 932 24.46 -9.83 37.30
CA ALA A 932 24.02 -10.59 38.47
C ALA A 932 24.90 -11.82 38.74
N GLY A 933 25.28 -12.56 37.70
CA GLY A 933 26.13 -13.75 37.83
C GLY A 933 27.56 -13.44 38.30
N ARG A 934 28.09 -12.26 37.95
CA ARG A 934 29.45 -11.82 38.30
C ARG A 934 29.56 -11.15 39.67
N THR A 935 28.47 -10.60 40.20
CA THR A 935 28.50 -10.00 41.55
C THR A 935 28.85 -11.00 42.64
N GLU A 936 29.70 -10.58 43.58
CA GLU A 936 30.13 -11.43 44.67
C GLU A 936 28.97 -11.74 45.64
N PRO A 937 28.89 -12.97 46.18
CA PRO A 937 27.81 -13.34 47.10
C PRO A 937 27.70 -12.41 48.31
N LEU A 938 28.84 -11.97 48.86
CA LEU A 938 28.88 -11.05 50.00
C LEU A 938 28.26 -9.70 49.66
N THR A 939 28.61 -9.13 48.50
CA THR A 939 28.04 -7.85 48.03
C THR A 939 26.54 -7.96 47.81
N LEU A 940 26.06 -9.09 47.27
CA LEU A 940 24.63 -9.37 47.09
C LEU A 940 23.88 -9.41 48.43
N LEU A 941 24.46 -10.07 49.43
CA LEU A 941 23.88 -10.17 50.78
C LEU A 941 23.89 -8.82 51.53
N GLN A 942 24.98 -8.06 51.43
CA GLN A 942 25.11 -6.72 52.04
C GLN A 942 24.15 -5.71 51.40
N ALA A 943 24.03 -5.71 50.07
CA ALA A 943 23.10 -4.83 49.35
C ALA A 943 21.64 -5.11 49.70
N GLY A 944 21.29 -6.35 50.02
CA GLY A 944 19.97 -6.74 50.51
C GLY A 944 19.62 -6.14 51.89
N ARG A 945 20.61 -6.09 52.79
CA ARG A 945 20.44 -5.53 54.14
C ARG A 945 20.36 -4.00 54.17
N ALA A 946 20.97 -3.31 53.22
CA ALA A 946 20.87 -1.85 53.11
C ALA A 946 19.54 -1.37 52.46
N ALA A 947 18.81 -2.29 51.81
CA ALA A 947 17.53 -2.02 51.17
C ALA A 947 16.32 -2.42 52.04
N THR A 948 16.55 -3.17 53.12
CA THR A 948 15.57 -3.48 54.19
C THR A 948 15.72 -2.44 55.29
#